data_AF-A0A3A9ZC65-F1
#
_entry.id   AF-A0A3A9ZC65-F1
#
_cell.length_a   1.000
_cell.length_b   1.000
_cell.length_c   1.000
_cell.angle_alpha   90.00
_cell.angle_beta   90.00
_cell.angle_gamma   90.00
#
_symmetry.space_group_name_H-M   'P 1'
#
loop_
_entity.id
_entity.type
_entity.pdbx_description
1 polymer ?
#
loop_
_entity_poly.entity_id
_entity_poly.type
_entity_poly.pdbx_seq_one_letter_code
_entity_poly.pdbx_strand_id
1 'polypeptide(L)'
;MTEQQDKGAGAAALGRRAFVTATGVLVSTAAFGGVARAAGGTAARDRAAAGARTEAAGDVPAFPGAQGGGIHATGGRGGEVYEVTTLADSGPGSLREAVSAGNRTVVFRVSGTIELEGGLDITGSHLTIAGQTAPGGGICVVGNETEIKADNVILRYLRFRGTDALGTPIDTFKMEGRENVMIDHCSFSWGVDETCSPYGNRNVTVQWCIISEGLTMSAHEKGRHGYGGLWGGDNVTYHHNLLVHNGGRNPRFSFVEDVPLRVNHRNNVIYNYGYTTCYGGEWANGVNMVNNYYKPGPNTLADIAPYIVTPDRGGSWYVQGNVIEGHPEVTADNREGILVPVGGITLLSEPVSFPDEIEEQSAEAAYEAVLAGAGAVLPRRDAIDARLVADVRAGTGRMINSQREVGGIVPLAPTEAPRDRDHDGIPDAWEREHGLKQGDAADGAAIDPETGYSNLELYLNSIGPTGAPNPEVSLTSPAYDAVRTSESGSHDVEITAQATAQGDAAIAVVEFYAGDEKIGESTSAPYAVTWQGAPSGTHYLTARATDSTGTATTSSGVPVHLNQVTDLGDWTFADIGEVPIAGAAALTDGVFTLSGSGKVRGRKDAFSYVYQPIEAPDDEVVEIIARVDSLPPVYEEVLGGVMIRENLTEDSPFFLLGVAISRDGLVGVAKRIAATGDEMSVGVYPYEEDEVLDDKPYWLRLTLRGDEFTAELSPDSLQWTRIGYERIAMGPNLYAGLVVDANKEANAIANYNTVRFSQVRINH
;
A
#
# COMPACT_ATOMS: atom_id res chain seq x y z
N MET A 1 52.95 -38.58 -39.72
CA MET A 1 53.04 -37.51 -38.72
C MET A 1 51.72 -36.75 -38.80
N THR A 2 50.66 -37.25 -38.14
CA THR A 2 50.23 -36.89 -36.76
C THR A 2 49.72 -35.45 -36.71
N GLU A 3 48.51 -35.14 -36.25
CA GLU A 3 47.41 -35.90 -35.65
C GLU A 3 46.17 -34.97 -35.58
N GLN A 4 45.00 -35.57 -35.38
CA GLN A 4 43.67 -34.97 -35.37
C GLN A 4 43.03 -35.31 -34.00
N GLN A 5 42.47 -34.34 -33.26
CA GLN A 5 41.58 -34.45 -32.06
C GLN A 5 41.71 -33.16 -31.20
N ASP A 6 40.77 -32.65 -30.39
CA ASP A 6 39.36 -32.94 -30.08
C ASP A 6 38.75 -31.69 -29.38
N LYS A 7 37.44 -31.74 -29.17
CA LYS A 7 36.50 -30.79 -28.56
C LYS A 7 36.84 -30.24 -27.16
N GLY A 8 36.25 -29.07 -26.84
CA GLY A 8 35.85 -28.73 -25.47
C GLY A 8 36.00 -27.24 -25.09
N ALA A 9 35.01 -26.41 -25.38
CA ALA A 9 34.83 -25.12 -24.70
C ALA A 9 33.54 -25.21 -23.88
N GLY A 10 33.71 -25.38 -22.57
CA GLY A 10 32.64 -25.53 -21.61
C GLY A 10 31.79 -24.26 -21.48
N ALA A 11 30.50 -24.47 -21.26
CA ALA A 11 29.60 -23.48 -20.72
C ALA A 11 30.18 -22.96 -19.39
N ALA A 12 30.56 -21.69 -19.35
CA ALA A 12 30.88 -21.02 -18.11
C ALA A 12 29.56 -20.87 -17.34
N ALA A 13 29.39 -21.67 -16.28
CA ALA A 13 28.36 -21.47 -15.29
C ALA A 13 28.54 -20.06 -14.70
N LEU A 14 27.57 -19.18 -14.96
CA LEU A 14 27.46 -17.88 -14.31
C LEU A 14 27.29 -18.13 -12.81
N GLY A 15 28.36 -17.95 -12.05
CA GLY A 15 28.36 -18.12 -10.61
C GLY A 15 27.60 -16.99 -9.90
N ARG A 16 26.93 -17.33 -8.80
CA ARG A 16 26.13 -16.45 -7.91
C ARG A 16 26.82 -15.14 -7.47
N ARG A 17 28.15 -15.02 -7.63
CA ARG A 17 28.95 -13.86 -7.19
C ARG A 17 29.21 -12.80 -8.25
N ALA A 18 28.79 -13.00 -9.50
CA ALA A 18 29.21 -12.12 -10.62
C ALA A 18 28.18 -11.05 -11.04
N PHE A 19 27.15 -10.77 -10.23
CA PHE A 19 26.04 -9.90 -10.66
C PHE A 19 25.45 -9.06 -9.53
N VAL A 20 26.31 -8.32 -8.80
CA VAL A 20 25.87 -7.22 -7.89
C VAL A 20 26.02 -5.84 -8.56
N THR A 21 26.21 -5.78 -9.88
CA THR A 21 26.31 -4.51 -10.61
C THR A 21 25.61 -4.63 -11.96
N ALA A 22 24.29 -4.46 -11.97
CA ALA A 22 23.49 -3.99 -13.10
C ALA A 22 22.00 -3.89 -12.68
N THR A 23 21.71 -3.07 -11.66
CA THR A 23 20.46 -2.32 -11.43
C THR A 23 20.71 -1.52 -10.14
N GLY A 24 21.15 -0.28 -10.30
CA GLY A 24 21.66 0.57 -9.21
C GLY A 24 23.12 0.96 -9.43
N VAL A 25 23.36 2.18 -9.91
CA VAL A 25 24.65 2.89 -9.82
C VAL A 25 24.33 4.12 -8.96
N LEU A 26 24.70 4.15 -7.66
CA LEU A 26 26.00 4.52 -7.03
C LEU A 26 26.37 6.01 -7.17
N VAL A 27 26.54 6.72 -6.03
CA VAL A 27 27.79 7.46 -5.67
C VAL A 27 28.00 7.60 -4.14
N SER A 28 29.06 6.90 -3.66
CA SER A 28 30.09 7.11 -2.62
C SER A 28 29.88 7.69 -1.20
N THR A 29 30.10 6.79 -0.22
CA THR A 29 31.13 6.74 0.87
C THR A 29 31.95 7.97 1.33
N ALA A 30 32.06 8.09 2.66
CA ALA A 30 33.30 8.44 3.36
C ALA A 30 33.50 7.58 4.62
N ALA A 31 34.68 6.96 4.74
CA ALA A 31 35.11 6.09 5.84
C ALA A 31 35.97 6.85 6.86
N PHE A 32 36.06 6.37 8.11
CA PHE A 32 37.32 6.04 8.81
C PHE A 32 37.07 5.57 10.26
N GLY A 33 37.85 4.56 10.69
CA GLY A 33 38.28 4.45 12.09
C GLY A 33 37.93 3.15 12.82
N GLY A 34 38.64 2.06 12.53
CA GLY A 34 38.60 0.86 13.37
C GLY A 34 39.35 1.04 14.70
N VAL A 35 38.79 0.47 15.78
CA VAL A 35 39.54 0.06 16.97
C VAL A 35 39.00 -1.29 17.43
N ALA A 36 39.89 -2.27 17.47
CA ALA A 36 39.61 -3.62 17.96
C ALA A 36 39.28 -3.64 19.46
N ARG A 37 38.34 -4.50 19.89
CA ARG A 37 38.31 -4.98 21.27
C ARG A 37 37.78 -6.41 21.44
N ALA A 38 38.64 -7.16 22.12
CA ALA A 38 38.57 -8.51 22.69
C ALA A 38 37.18 -9.14 22.94
N ALA A 39 37.07 -10.40 22.50
CA ALA A 39 36.09 -11.37 22.93
C ALA A 39 36.29 -11.76 24.41
N GLY A 40 35.19 -11.90 25.15
CA GLY A 40 35.17 -12.36 26.54
C GLY A 40 33.84 -13.08 26.81
N GLY A 41 33.89 -14.40 26.98
CA GLY A 41 32.73 -15.29 26.96
C GLY A 41 31.72 -15.12 28.09
N THR A 42 30.44 -15.10 27.71
CA THR A 42 29.29 -15.41 28.58
C THR A 42 28.28 -16.38 27.92
N ALA A 43 28.33 -16.58 26.60
CA ALA A 43 27.35 -17.36 25.83
C ALA A 43 27.30 -18.89 26.10
N ALA A 44 28.24 -19.45 26.87
CA ALA A 44 28.34 -20.89 27.08
C ALA A 44 27.47 -21.42 28.24
N ARG A 45 27.03 -20.55 29.16
CA ARG A 45 26.23 -20.98 30.32
C ARG A 45 24.72 -21.01 30.05
N ASP A 46 24.22 -20.16 29.14
CA ASP A 46 22.79 -20.15 28.78
C ASP A 46 22.39 -21.32 27.85
N ARG A 47 23.33 -21.82 27.03
CA ARG A 47 23.09 -22.99 26.16
C ARG A 47 22.84 -24.29 26.93
N ALA A 48 23.42 -24.44 28.12
CA ALA A 48 23.30 -25.68 28.90
C ALA A 48 21.96 -25.76 29.67
N ALA A 49 21.38 -24.62 30.06
CA ALA A 49 20.05 -24.57 30.67
C ALA A 49 18.93 -24.65 29.61
N ALA A 50 19.17 -24.11 28.41
CA ALA A 50 18.27 -24.24 27.26
C ALA A 50 18.11 -25.71 26.82
N GLY A 51 19.21 -26.47 26.74
CA GLY A 51 19.20 -27.85 26.23
C GLY A 51 18.42 -28.87 27.05
N ALA A 52 18.10 -28.59 28.33
CA ALA A 52 17.28 -29.48 29.16
C ALA A 52 15.76 -29.19 29.06
N ARG A 53 15.36 -28.02 28.55
CA ARG A 53 13.95 -27.67 28.29
C ARG A 53 13.51 -28.04 26.87
N THR A 54 14.44 -28.28 25.95
CA THR A 54 14.14 -28.53 24.52
C THR A 54 13.61 -29.93 24.22
N GLU A 55 13.90 -30.95 25.04
CA GLU A 55 13.54 -32.35 24.68
C GLU A 55 12.09 -32.74 25.03
N ALA A 56 11.32 -31.93 25.75
CA ALA A 56 9.94 -32.26 26.16
C ALA A 56 8.83 -31.51 25.40
N ALA A 57 9.16 -30.55 24.52
CA ALA A 57 8.20 -29.67 23.84
C ALA A 57 8.11 -29.86 22.31
N GLY A 58 8.82 -30.85 21.75
CA GLY A 58 9.15 -30.91 20.32
C GLY A 58 8.00 -31.10 19.31
N ASP A 59 6.77 -31.36 19.75
CA ASP A 59 5.62 -31.61 18.87
C ASP A 59 4.40 -30.70 19.17
N VAL A 60 4.50 -29.75 20.12
CA VAL A 60 3.38 -28.89 20.52
C VAL A 60 3.35 -27.64 19.62
N PRO A 61 2.30 -27.43 18.81
CA PRO A 61 2.17 -26.24 17.97
C PRO A 61 2.29 -24.93 18.77
N ALA A 62 2.55 -23.82 18.08
CA ALA A 62 2.58 -22.48 18.67
C ALA A 62 1.26 -22.17 19.41
N PHE A 63 0.14 -22.57 18.81
CA PHE A 63 -1.21 -22.55 19.37
C PHE A 63 -2.12 -23.46 18.52
N PRO A 64 -3.32 -23.85 19.01
CA PRO A 64 -4.30 -24.56 18.18
C PRO A 64 -4.66 -23.78 16.91
N GLY A 65 -4.40 -24.37 15.74
CA GLY A 65 -4.61 -23.72 14.43
C GLY A 65 -3.38 -23.04 13.83
N ALA A 66 -2.24 -23.03 14.52
CA ALA A 66 -0.95 -22.69 13.91
C ALA A 66 -0.54 -23.75 12.88
N GLN A 67 -0.10 -23.33 11.70
CA GLN A 67 0.31 -24.24 10.61
C GLN A 67 1.56 -23.74 9.89
N GLY A 68 2.13 -24.55 9.00
CA GLY A 68 3.27 -24.15 8.16
C GLY A 68 4.61 -24.04 8.89
N GLY A 69 5.60 -23.43 8.24
CA GLY A 69 7.00 -23.46 8.71
C GLY A 69 7.26 -22.84 10.09
N GLY A 70 6.40 -21.93 10.57
CA GLY A 70 6.48 -21.34 11.90
C GLY A 70 5.74 -22.10 13.01
N ILE A 71 5.14 -23.26 12.71
CA ILE A 71 4.26 -24.00 13.66
C ILE A 71 4.95 -24.34 14.98
N HIS A 72 6.27 -24.54 14.99
CA HIS A 72 7.04 -24.92 16.17
C HIS A 72 7.61 -23.72 16.95
N ALA A 73 7.25 -22.48 16.60
CA ALA A 73 7.57 -21.33 17.43
C ALA A 73 6.92 -21.49 18.80
N THR A 74 7.72 -21.49 19.87
CA THR A 74 7.24 -21.63 21.25
C THR A 74 6.91 -20.29 21.89
N GLY A 75 7.42 -19.19 21.32
CA GLY A 75 7.33 -17.85 21.89
C GLY A 75 7.76 -17.84 23.37
N GLY A 76 6.94 -17.21 24.21
CA GLY A 76 7.14 -17.04 25.65
C GLY A 76 6.57 -18.15 26.55
N ARG A 77 6.27 -19.35 26.01
CA ARG A 77 5.67 -20.47 26.74
C ARG A 77 6.38 -20.78 28.06
N GLY A 78 5.63 -20.75 29.16
CA GLY A 78 6.15 -21.00 30.53
C GLY A 78 7.19 -19.98 31.01
N GLY A 79 7.31 -18.83 30.33
CA GLY A 79 8.18 -17.71 30.68
C GLY A 79 7.52 -16.72 31.64
N GLU A 80 8.15 -15.56 31.79
CA GLU A 80 7.60 -14.43 32.56
C GLU A 80 6.37 -13.83 31.86
N VAL A 81 5.49 -13.17 32.61
CA VAL A 81 4.42 -12.35 32.03
C VAL A 81 4.77 -10.88 32.18
N TYR A 82 4.62 -10.14 31.08
CA TYR A 82 4.78 -8.70 31.08
C TYR A 82 3.48 -8.03 30.69
N GLU A 83 3.00 -7.14 31.54
CA GLU A 83 1.76 -6.41 31.33
C GLU A 83 2.03 -5.04 30.72
N VAL A 84 1.55 -4.83 29.49
CA VAL A 84 1.46 -3.48 28.91
C VAL A 84 0.31 -2.76 29.59
N THR A 85 0.62 -1.69 30.31
CA THR A 85 -0.32 -0.94 31.17
C THR A 85 -0.43 0.54 30.78
N THR A 86 0.29 0.97 29.74
CA THR A 86 0.22 2.32 29.21
C THR A 86 0.25 2.33 27.68
N LEU A 87 -0.37 3.35 27.08
CA LEU A 87 -0.30 3.63 25.65
C LEU A 87 0.88 4.53 25.27
N ALA A 88 1.67 4.99 26.25
CA ALA A 88 2.88 5.75 25.98
C ALA A 88 3.86 4.92 25.15
N ASP A 89 4.59 5.56 24.24
CA ASP A 89 5.60 4.91 23.39
C ASP A 89 6.66 4.15 24.22
N SER A 90 7.17 4.79 25.27
CA SER A 90 8.30 4.29 26.06
C SER A 90 8.12 4.46 27.57
N GLY A 91 8.94 3.73 28.33
CA GLY A 91 8.99 3.76 29.79
C GLY A 91 8.18 2.63 30.45
N PRO A 92 8.15 2.61 31.80
CA PRO A 92 7.50 1.59 32.62
C PRO A 92 6.11 1.19 32.11
N GLY A 93 5.98 -0.09 31.77
CA GLY A 93 4.69 -0.68 31.33
C GLY A 93 4.33 -0.42 29.88
N SER A 94 5.22 0.13 29.05
CA SER A 94 4.97 0.33 27.62
C SER A 94 5.22 -0.94 26.80
N LEU A 95 4.67 -0.98 25.58
CA LEU A 95 4.97 -2.04 24.62
C LEU A 95 6.47 -2.09 24.26
N ARG A 96 7.11 -0.92 24.11
CA ARG A 96 8.54 -0.83 23.79
C ARG A 96 9.42 -1.49 24.85
N GLU A 97 9.11 -1.31 26.13
CA GLU A 97 9.79 -2.03 27.21
C GLU A 97 9.45 -3.52 27.22
N ALA A 98 8.20 -3.88 26.90
CA ALA A 98 7.74 -5.26 26.82
C ALA A 98 8.44 -6.07 25.71
N VAL A 99 8.87 -5.44 24.62
CA VAL A 99 9.51 -6.14 23.50
C VAL A 99 11.04 -6.09 23.52
N SER A 100 11.64 -5.33 24.44
CA SER A 100 13.10 -5.17 24.53
C SER A 100 13.83 -6.31 25.26
N ALA A 101 13.11 -7.27 25.82
CA ALA A 101 13.65 -8.45 26.50
C ALA A 101 12.80 -9.69 26.20
N GLY A 102 13.42 -10.86 26.35
CA GLY A 102 12.89 -12.15 25.91
C GLY A 102 12.41 -13.07 27.05
N ASN A 103 12.05 -14.30 26.69
CA ASN A 103 11.55 -15.36 27.58
C ASN A 103 10.26 -14.97 28.33
N ARG A 104 9.34 -14.32 27.63
CA ARG A 104 8.11 -13.81 28.24
C ARG A 104 6.92 -13.77 27.29
N THR A 105 5.73 -13.72 27.89
CA THR A 105 4.47 -13.43 27.20
C THR A 105 4.02 -12.02 27.56
N VAL A 106 3.83 -11.19 26.54
CA VAL A 106 3.32 -9.83 26.64
C VAL A 106 1.80 -9.86 26.54
N VAL A 107 1.14 -9.38 27.59
CA VAL A 107 -0.31 -9.21 27.66
C VAL A 107 -0.66 -7.73 27.81
N PHE A 108 -1.86 -7.32 27.41
CA PHE A 108 -2.30 -5.94 27.42
C PHE A 108 -3.40 -5.72 28.46
N ARG A 109 -3.19 -4.75 29.36
CA ARG A 109 -4.20 -4.25 30.31
C ARG A 109 -4.78 -2.90 29.91
N VAL A 110 -4.40 -2.43 28.74
CA VAL A 110 -4.91 -1.23 28.10
C VAL A 110 -5.30 -1.54 26.66
N SER A 111 -6.15 -0.70 26.11
CA SER A 111 -6.60 -0.76 24.72
C SER A 111 -6.58 0.65 24.15
N GLY A 112 -6.30 0.78 22.86
CA GLY A 112 -6.10 2.07 22.24
C GLY A 112 -4.97 2.05 21.23
N THR A 113 -4.56 3.26 20.88
CA THR A 113 -3.49 3.52 19.90
C THR A 113 -2.21 3.88 20.64
N ILE A 114 -1.11 3.19 20.31
CA ILE A 114 0.25 3.51 20.72
C ILE A 114 0.88 4.28 19.55
N GLU A 115 1.08 5.58 19.74
CA GLU A 115 1.76 6.44 18.75
C GLU A 115 3.26 6.36 18.94
N LEU A 116 3.98 5.93 17.91
CA LEU A 116 5.43 5.75 17.97
C LEU A 116 6.16 7.08 17.79
N GLU A 117 7.04 7.41 18.74
CA GLU A 117 7.97 8.55 18.60
C GLU A 117 9.20 8.21 17.73
N GLY A 118 9.43 6.90 17.49
CA GLY A 118 10.50 6.35 16.66
C GLY A 118 10.25 4.86 16.38
N GLY A 119 11.02 4.26 15.47
CA GLY A 119 10.85 2.84 15.10
C GLY A 119 10.81 1.89 16.30
N LEU A 120 9.94 0.89 16.26
CA LEU A 120 9.76 -0.11 17.32
C LEU A 120 10.51 -1.40 16.99
N ASP A 121 11.65 -1.61 17.66
CA ASP A 121 12.44 -2.84 17.52
C ASP A 121 11.99 -3.90 18.55
N ILE A 122 11.53 -5.05 18.07
CA ILE A 122 11.29 -6.24 18.88
C ILE A 122 12.60 -7.01 18.98
N THR A 123 13.33 -6.84 20.09
CA THR A 123 14.69 -7.40 20.29
C THR A 123 14.73 -8.60 21.24
N GLY A 124 13.64 -8.87 21.98
CA GLY A 124 13.52 -10.02 22.85
C GLY A 124 13.18 -11.32 22.12
N SER A 125 14.05 -12.34 22.19
CA SER A 125 13.77 -13.70 21.70
C SER A 125 12.93 -14.52 22.68
N HIS A 126 12.27 -15.59 22.21
CA HIS A 126 11.35 -16.40 23.04
C HIS A 126 10.20 -15.54 23.59
N LEU A 127 9.50 -14.86 22.68
CA LEU A 127 8.53 -13.82 23.01
C LEU A 127 7.18 -14.13 22.38
N THR A 128 6.12 -14.10 23.18
CA THR A 128 4.73 -14.09 22.66
C THR A 128 4.15 -12.70 22.89
N ILE A 129 3.60 -12.06 21.86
CA ILE A 129 2.89 -10.78 21.98
C ILE A 129 1.41 -11.05 21.66
N ALA A 130 0.58 -11.06 22.71
CA ALA A 130 -0.80 -11.53 22.65
C ALA A 130 -1.80 -10.37 22.61
N GLY A 131 -1.99 -9.77 21.44
CA GLY A 131 -2.90 -8.64 21.22
C GLY A 131 -4.36 -8.91 21.59
N GLN A 132 -4.79 -10.18 21.56
CA GLN A 132 -6.15 -10.58 21.93
C GLN A 132 -6.47 -10.37 23.42
N THR A 133 -5.46 -10.13 24.26
CA THR A 133 -5.67 -9.83 25.69
C THR A 133 -6.09 -8.38 25.94
N ALA A 134 -5.86 -7.49 24.98
CA ALA A 134 -6.25 -6.09 25.13
C ALA A 134 -7.77 -5.97 25.35
N PRO A 135 -8.23 -5.14 26.30
CA PRO A 135 -9.65 -4.88 26.48
C PRO A 135 -10.29 -4.13 25.29
N GLY A 136 -11.59 -3.88 25.36
CA GLY A 136 -12.31 -2.96 24.47
C GLY A 136 -12.11 -3.23 22.98
N GLY A 137 -11.63 -2.21 22.25
CA GLY A 137 -11.36 -2.27 20.81
C GLY A 137 -10.03 -2.92 20.42
N GLY A 138 -9.21 -3.36 21.39
CA GLY A 138 -7.88 -3.93 21.14
C GLY A 138 -6.76 -2.88 21.11
N ILE A 139 -5.63 -3.26 20.50
CA ILE A 139 -4.42 -2.42 20.39
C ILE A 139 -4.06 -2.15 18.93
N CYS A 140 -3.60 -0.93 18.67
CA CYS A 140 -3.00 -0.52 17.41
C CYS A 140 -1.70 0.25 17.67
N VAL A 141 -0.66 -0.05 16.88
CA VAL A 141 0.63 0.64 16.87
C VAL A 141 0.70 1.47 15.58
N VAL A 142 1.04 2.76 15.69
CA VAL A 142 0.92 3.69 14.55
C VAL A 142 2.10 4.64 14.41
N GLY A 143 2.30 5.11 13.18
CA GLY A 143 3.12 6.29 12.87
C GLY A 143 4.58 6.03 12.50
N ASN A 144 5.12 4.84 12.77
CA ASN A 144 6.52 4.52 12.46
C ASN A 144 6.69 3.01 12.17
N GLU A 145 7.88 2.64 11.68
CA GLU A 145 8.24 1.25 11.37
C GLU A 145 8.27 0.39 12.64
N THR A 146 7.78 -0.85 12.53
CA THR A 146 8.01 -1.91 13.51
C THR A 146 8.84 -3.03 12.90
N GLU A 147 9.90 -3.47 13.59
CA GLU A 147 10.79 -4.51 13.09
C GLU A 147 10.99 -5.66 14.10
N ILE A 148 10.82 -6.91 13.65
CA ILE A 148 11.27 -8.07 14.43
C ILE A 148 12.77 -8.29 14.21
N LYS A 149 13.54 -8.05 15.27
CA LYS A 149 15.00 -8.28 15.36
C LYS A 149 15.37 -9.48 16.25
N ALA A 150 14.38 -10.32 16.55
CA ALA A 150 14.50 -11.46 17.46
C ALA A 150 14.06 -12.78 16.81
N ASP A 151 14.39 -13.89 17.47
CA ASP A 151 14.06 -15.26 17.04
C ASP A 151 13.08 -15.92 18.02
N ASN A 152 12.34 -16.92 17.57
CA ASN A 152 11.33 -17.61 18.37
C ASN A 152 10.26 -16.63 18.91
N VAL A 153 9.52 -16.02 17.98
CA VAL A 153 8.52 -14.97 18.28
C VAL A 153 7.14 -15.40 17.80
N ILE A 154 6.12 -15.21 18.63
CA ILE A 154 4.70 -15.35 18.26
C ILE A 154 4.05 -13.96 18.37
N LEU A 155 3.41 -13.50 17.30
CA LEU A 155 2.70 -12.21 17.22
C LEU A 155 1.25 -12.45 16.81
N ARG A 156 0.27 -12.06 17.65
CA ARG A 156 -1.15 -12.31 17.37
C ARG A 156 -2.08 -11.13 17.64
N TYR A 157 -3.04 -10.88 16.74
CA TYR A 157 -4.14 -9.91 16.94
C TYR A 157 -3.69 -8.46 17.19
N LEU A 158 -2.59 -8.02 16.56
CA LEU A 158 -2.14 -6.63 16.58
C LEU A 158 -2.40 -5.92 15.26
N ARG A 159 -2.50 -4.59 15.33
CA ARG A 159 -2.64 -3.71 14.17
C ARG A 159 -1.43 -2.79 14.10
N PHE A 160 -0.82 -2.70 12.94
CA PHE A 160 0.31 -1.81 12.65
C PHE A 160 -0.09 -0.90 11.49
N ARG A 161 0.01 0.41 11.66
CA ARG A 161 -0.39 1.40 10.65
C ARG A 161 0.70 2.46 10.47
N GLY A 162 1.40 2.44 9.32
CA GLY A 162 2.57 3.30 9.08
C GLY A 162 2.22 4.79 9.01
N THR A 163 1.30 5.16 8.11
CA THR A 163 0.92 6.55 7.75
C THR A 163 2.00 7.32 6.99
N ASP A 164 1.58 8.39 6.32
CA ASP A 164 2.46 9.34 5.62
C ASP A 164 2.99 10.49 6.51
N ALA A 165 2.64 10.51 7.80
CA ALA A 165 2.86 11.67 8.66
C ALA A 165 4.34 12.03 8.90
N LEU A 166 5.25 11.05 8.78
CA LEU A 166 6.69 11.28 8.91
C LEU A 166 7.30 11.97 7.68
N GLY A 167 6.61 11.97 6.53
CA GLY A 167 7.14 12.57 5.30
C GLY A 167 8.39 11.86 4.74
N THR A 168 8.61 10.60 5.08
CA THR A 168 9.75 9.78 4.61
C THR A 168 9.26 8.37 4.26
N PRO A 169 9.94 7.66 3.34
CA PRO A 169 9.72 6.23 3.14
C PRO A 169 9.88 5.46 4.45
N ILE A 170 8.85 4.69 4.82
CA ILE A 170 8.88 3.72 5.91
C ILE A 170 8.22 2.43 5.45
N ASP A 171 8.75 1.31 5.93
CA ASP A 171 7.96 0.09 6.00
C ASP A 171 7.03 0.19 7.21
N THR A 172 5.79 -0.28 7.08
CA THR A 172 4.93 -0.40 8.28
C THR A 172 5.45 -1.52 9.18
N PHE A 173 5.85 -2.64 8.57
CA PHE A 173 6.35 -3.80 9.31
C PHE A 173 7.43 -4.56 8.55
N LYS A 174 8.52 -4.86 9.25
CA LYS A 174 9.71 -5.49 8.66
C LYS A 174 10.21 -6.68 9.46
N MET A 175 10.73 -7.67 8.75
CA MET A 175 11.46 -8.78 9.36
C MET A 175 12.42 -9.43 8.38
N GLU A 176 13.74 -9.29 8.63
CA GLU A 176 14.77 -9.89 7.78
C GLU A 176 15.71 -10.79 8.57
N GLY A 177 15.94 -12.02 8.08
CA GLY A 177 16.97 -12.91 8.60
C GLY A 177 16.68 -13.48 9.99
N ARG A 178 15.40 -13.66 10.34
CA ARG A 178 14.93 -14.24 11.61
C ARG A 178 14.56 -15.71 11.46
N GLU A 179 14.47 -16.41 12.60
CA GLU A 179 14.11 -17.83 12.64
C GLU A 179 13.02 -18.16 13.67
N ASN A 180 12.15 -19.12 13.31
CA ASN A 180 11.06 -19.64 14.14
C ASN A 180 10.06 -18.54 14.53
N VAL A 181 9.34 -17.97 13.56
CA VAL A 181 8.40 -16.88 13.81
C VAL A 181 7.00 -17.23 13.33
N MET A 182 6.00 -16.93 14.16
CA MET A 182 4.58 -17.06 13.84
C MET A 182 3.91 -15.69 13.91
N ILE A 183 3.38 -15.21 12.79
CA ILE A 183 2.58 -13.99 12.69
C ILE A 183 1.16 -14.42 12.29
N ASP A 184 0.19 -14.22 13.19
CA ASP A 184 -1.18 -14.71 13.02
C ASP A 184 -2.20 -13.61 13.34
N HIS A 185 -3.24 -13.47 12.50
CA HIS A 185 -4.33 -12.52 12.75
C HIS A 185 -3.87 -11.07 13.01
N CYS A 186 -2.83 -10.60 12.30
CA CYS A 186 -2.38 -9.21 12.39
C CYS A 186 -2.86 -8.40 11.19
N SER A 187 -2.98 -7.08 11.37
CA SER A 187 -3.34 -6.16 10.30
C SER A 187 -2.23 -5.13 10.08
N PHE A 188 -1.80 -4.97 8.84
CA PHE A 188 -0.73 -4.07 8.43
C PHE A 188 -1.28 -3.14 7.34
N SER A 189 -1.14 -1.82 7.52
CA SER A 189 -1.55 -0.86 6.49
C SER A 189 -0.69 0.37 6.40
N TRP A 190 -0.83 1.07 5.27
CA TRP A 190 -0.35 2.43 5.08
C TRP A 190 1.18 2.54 5.15
N GLY A 191 1.87 1.58 4.53
CA GLY A 191 3.30 1.69 4.26
C GLY A 191 3.56 2.71 3.16
N VAL A 192 4.57 3.56 3.35
CA VAL A 192 5.04 4.49 2.32
C VAL A 192 6.02 3.78 1.38
N ASP A 193 6.87 2.89 1.90
CA ASP A 193 7.67 1.96 1.11
C ASP A 193 6.90 0.62 0.97
N GLU A 194 6.92 -0.23 1.99
CA GLU A 194 6.18 -1.49 2.01
C GLU A 194 5.30 -1.68 3.26
N THR A 195 4.25 -2.48 3.12
CA THR A 195 3.29 -2.67 4.22
C THR A 195 3.73 -3.79 5.18
N CYS A 196 4.17 -4.95 4.66
CA CYS A 196 4.62 -6.06 5.48
C CYS A 196 5.68 -6.91 4.74
N SER A 197 6.95 -6.75 5.15
CA SER A 197 8.13 -7.32 4.47
C SER A 197 8.91 -8.36 5.32
N PRO A 198 8.34 -9.55 5.58
CA PRO A 198 9.07 -10.69 6.14
C PRO A 198 9.83 -11.49 5.05
N TYR A 199 11.13 -11.28 4.87
CA TYR A 199 11.94 -12.03 3.90
C TYR A 199 13.30 -12.51 4.44
N GLY A 200 13.94 -13.46 3.74
CA GLY A 200 15.23 -14.02 4.15
C GLY A 200 15.18 -14.83 5.45
N ASN A 201 13.98 -15.24 5.87
CA ASN A 201 13.75 -15.88 7.17
C ASN A 201 13.82 -17.41 7.10
N ARG A 202 13.83 -18.10 8.25
CA ARG A 202 13.76 -19.56 8.35
C ARG A 202 12.64 -20.01 9.27
N ASN A 203 11.86 -21.04 8.88
CA ASN A 203 10.78 -21.59 9.70
C ASN A 203 9.79 -20.48 10.14
N VAL A 204 9.14 -19.85 9.17
CA VAL A 204 8.22 -18.73 9.42
C VAL A 204 6.86 -19.00 8.82
N THR A 205 5.81 -18.66 9.57
CA THR A 205 4.45 -18.58 9.03
C THR A 205 3.88 -17.18 9.20
N VAL A 206 3.28 -16.66 8.13
CA VAL A 206 2.33 -15.54 8.19
C VAL A 206 0.96 -16.05 7.78
N GLN A 207 0.02 -16.05 8.71
CA GLN A 207 -1.32 -16.59 8.50
C GLN A 207 -2.43 -15.67 8.96
N TRP A 208 -3.58 -15.72 8.27
CA TRP A 208 -4.78 -14.97 8.65
C TRP A 208 -4.52 -13.46 8.83
N CYS A 209 -3.58 -12.86 8.11
CA CYS A 209 -3.25 -11.44 8.25
C CYS A 209 -3.92 -10.59 7.15
N ILE A 210 -4.11 -9.30 7.42
CA ILE A 210 -4.46 -8.29 6.41
C ILE A 210 -3.23 -7.45 6.10
N ILE A 211 -2.92 -7.30 4.81
CA ILE A 211 -1.86 -6.43 4.29
C ILE A 211 -2.50 -5.50 3.28
N SER A 212 -2.62 -4.22 3.60
CA SER A 212 -3.47 -3.32 2.81
C SER A 212 -2.93 -1.92 2.59
N GLU A 213 -3.35 -1.33 1.47
CA GLU A 213 -3.24 0.11 1.22
C GLU A 213 -1.82 0.66 1.40
N GLY A 214 -0.84 0.09 0.69
CA GLY A 214 0.41 0.81 0.45
C GLY A 214 0.15 2.16 -0.23
N LEU A 215 0.71 3.24 0.32
CA LEU A 215 0.34 4.62 -0.01
C LEU A 215 0.96 5.10 -1.33
N THR A 216 0.18 5.06 -2.42
CA THR A 216 0.67 4.99 -3.82
C THR A 216 1.45 6.22 -4.30
N MET A 217 0.95 7.44 -4.10
CA MET A 217 1.68 8.68 -4.44
C MET A 217 1.91 9.51 -3.18
N SER A 218 2.63 8.92 -2.23
CA SER A 218 2.87 9.51 -0.92
C SER A 218 4.27 10.10 -0.81
N ALA A 219 4.87 10.06 0.39
CA ALA A 219 6.18 10.64 0.69
C ALA A 219 7.39 9.82 0.15
N HIS A 220 7.17 8.94 -0.82
CA HIS A 220 8.24 8.13 -1.37
C HIS A 220 9.00 8.89 -2.48
N GLU A 221 10.32 9.01 -2.36
CA GLU A 221 11.17 9.76 -3.31
C GLU A 221 11.13 9.21 -4.74
N LYS A 222 10.94 7.88 -4.90
CA LYS A 222 10.74 7.20 -6.19
C LYS A 222 9.28 7.25 -6.70
N GLY A 223 8.50 8.24 -6.25
CA GLY A 223 7.16 8.54 -6.76
C GLY A 223 6.16 7.41 -6.53
N ARG A 224 5.62 6.82 -7.61
CA ARG A 224 4.56 5.80 -7.53
C ARG A 224 5.05 4.54 -6.82
N HIS A 225 4.67 4.43 -5.55
CA HIS A 225 5.17 3.45 -4.62
C HIS A 225 4.07 3.13 -3.61
N GLY A 226 3.64 1.89 -3.50
CA GLY A 226 2.47 1.54 -2.69
C GLY A 226 2.36 0.02 -2.58
N TYR A 227 3.33 -0.58 -1.89
CA TYR A 227 3.61 -2.00 -2.00
C TYR A 227 3.09 -2.84 -0.83
N GLY A 228 2.63 -4.05 -1.14
CA GLY A 228 2.20 -5.04 -0.15
C GLY A 228 3.39 -5.53 0.69
N GLY A 229 4.39 -6.14 0.06
CA GLY A 229 5.70 -6.35 0.71
C GLY A 229 6.59 -7.44 0.11
N LEU A 230 7.78 -7.55 0.69
CA LEU A 230 8.82 -8.52 0.33
C LEU A 230 8.70 -9.78 1.17
N TRP A 231 8.43 -10.92 0.53
CA TRP A 231 8.24 -12.22 1.21
C TRP A 231 9.30 -13.22 0.77
N GLY A 232 9.83 -14.03 1.67
CA GLY A 232 10.78 -15.07 1.26
C GLY A 232 11.56 -15.69 2.40
N GLY A 233 12.41 -16.65 2.07
CA GLY A 233 13.19 -17.41 3.03
C GLY A 233 13.11 -18.91 2.78
N ASP A 234 13.53 -19.67 3.80
CA ASP A 234 13.64 -21.12 3.76
C ASP A 234 12.64 -21.78 4.73
N ASN A 235 11.83 -22.72 4.24
CA ASN A 235 10.70 -23.26 5.01
C ASN A 235 9.76 -22.14 5.51
N VAL A 236 9.28 -21.30 4.59
CA VAL A 236 8.35 -20.21 4.90
C VAL A 236 6.98 -20.44 4.30
N THR A 237 5.93 -20.22 5.09
CA THR A 237 4.53 -20.42 4.70
C THR A 237 3.77 -19.10 4.81
N TYR A 238 3.05 -18.75 3.75
CA TYR A 238 2.13 -17.61 3.72
C TYR A 238 0.76 -18.11 3.29
N HIS A 239 -0.19 -18.16 4.22
CA HIS A 239 -1.52 -18.70 3.90
C HIS A 239 -2.69 -18.01 4.59
N HIS A 240 -3.86 -18.02 3.93
CA HIS A 240 -5.07 -17.38 4.42
C HIS A 240 -4.91 -15.87 4.73
N ASN A 241 -4.00 -15.18 4.03
CA ASN A 241 -3.86 -13.74 4.17
C ASN A 241 -4.73 -13.00 3.15
N LEU A 242 -5.16 -11.80 3.50
CA LEU A 242 -5.81 -10.85 2.60
C LEU A 242 -4.81 -9.76 2.21
N LEU A 243 -4.46 -9.70 0.92
CA LEU A 243 -3.72 -8.59 0.33
C LEU A 243 -4.71 -7.73 -0.45
N VAL A 244 -4.85 -6.46 -0.10
CA VAL A 244 -5.93 -5.61 -0.63
C VAL A 244 -5.49 -4.18 -0.91
N HIS A 245 -5.83 -3.66 -2.09
CA HIS A 245 -5.59 -2.27 -2.50
C HIS A 245 -4.10 -1.87 -2.50
N ASN A 246 -3.19 -2.80 -2.78
CA ASN A 246 -1.77 -2.49 -2.98
C ASN A 246 -1.45 -2.38 -4.49
N GLY A 247 -0.63 -1.40 -4.87
CA GLY A 247 -0.23 -1.18 -6.25
C GLY A 247 0.68 -2.27 -6.82
N GLY A 248 1.45 -2.93 -5.96
CA GLY A 248 2.34 -4.00 -6.36
C GLY A 248 2.90 -4.79 -5.19
N ARG A 249 3.79 -5.74 -5.50
CA ARG A 249 4.40 -6.65 -4.52
C ARG A 249 3.30 -7.33 -3.70
N ASN A 250 2.50 -8.13 -4.39
CA ASN A 250 1.33 -8.79 -3.82
C ASN A 250 1.49 -10.32 -3.63
N PRO A 251 2.58 -10.88 -3.06
CA PRO A 251 3.86 -10.28 -2.61
C PRO A 251 4.94 -10.22 -3.72
N ARG A 252 6.11 -9.63 -3.41
CA ARG A 252 7.34 -9.95 -4.16
C ARG A 252 8.11 -11.06 -3.44
N PHE A 253 8.35 -12.18 -4.12
CA PHE A 253 9.23 -13.23 -3.59
C PHE A 253 10.69 -12.79 -3.67
N SER A 254 11.32 -12.60 -2.52
CA SER A 254 12.63 -11.96 -2.39
C SER A 254 13.68 -12.92 -1.86
N PHE A 255 14.85 -12.94 -2.50
CA PHE A 255 15.99 -13.72 -2.05
C PHE A 255 16.93 -12.89 -1.18
N VAL A 256 17.63 -13.56 -0.27
CA VAL A 256 18.79 -13.06 0.46
C VAL A 256 19.95 -13.98 0.14
N GLU A 257 21.16 -13.44 0.01
CA GLU A 257 22.35 -14.26 -0.26
C GLU A 257 22.50 -15.34 0.83
N ASP A 258 22.85 -16.56 0.42
CA ASP A 258 23.03 -17.72 1.29
C ASP A 258 21.79 -18.22 2.06
N VAL A 259 20.59 -17.70 1.76
CA VAL A 259 19.31 -18.25 2.24
C VAL A 259 18.59 -18.93 1.08
N PRO A 260 18.28 -20.26 1.16
CA PRO A 260 17.44 -20.89 0.16
C PRO A 260 16.08 -20.19 0.06
N LEU A 261 15.54 -20.05 -1.14
CA LEU A 261 14.21 -19.49 -1.34
C LEU A 261 13.21 -20.63 -1.58
N ARG A 262 12.63 -21.13 -0.49
CA ARG A 262 11.59 -22.17 -0.47
C ARG A 262 10.32 -21.59 0.16
N VAL A 263 9.34 -21.27 -0.67
CA VAL A 263 8.12 -20.56 -0.26
C VAL A 263 6.87 -21.40 -0.51
N ASN A 264 6.00 -21.46 0.51
CA ASN A 264 4.68 -22.07 0.42
C ASN A 264 3.59 -20.99 0.49
N HIS A 265 3.10 -20.52 -0.66
CA HIS A 265 2.10 -19.45 -0.77
C HIS A 265 0.73 -20.02 -1.16
N ARG A 266 -0.18 -20.17 -0.20
CA ARG A 266 -1.43 -20.92 -0.41
C ARG A 266 -2.66 -20.25 0.18
N ASN A 267 -3.83 -20.44 -0.43
CA ASN A 267 -5.11 -20.00 0.16
C ASN A 267 -5.19 -18.51 0.55
N ASN A 268 -4.40 -17.64 -0.09
CA ASN A 268 -4.48 -16.20 0.12
C ASN A 268 -5.55 -15.58 -0.80
N VAL A 269 -6.09 -14.44 -0.39
CA VAL A 269 -6.96 -13.59 -1.22
C VAL A 269 -6.17 -12.36 -1.63
N ILE A 270 -6.09 -12.11 -2.94
CA ILE A 270 -5.41 -10.95 -3.51
C ILE A 270 -6.45 -10.13 -4.27
N TYR A 271 -6.78 -8.95 -3.75
CA TYR A 271 -7.82 -8.08 -4.30
C TYR A 271 -7.28 -6.72 -4.72
N ASN A 272 -7.75 -6.24 -5.88
CA ASN A 272 -7.46 -4.90 -6.38
C ASN A 272 -5.96 -4.58 -6.47
N TYR A 273 -5.17 -5.56 -6.91
CA TYR A 273 -3.75 -5.38 -7.21
C TYR A 273 -3.61 -4.40 -8.38
N GLY A 274 -2.82 -3.34 -8.21
CA GLY A 274 -2.80 -2.22 -9.15
C GLY A 274 -2.03 -2.51 -10.45
N TYR A 275 -0.75 -2.13 -10.46
CA TYR A 275 0.12 -2.16 -11.63
C TYR A 275 1.05 -3.38 -11.66
N THR A 276 1.12 -4.17 -10.58
CA THR A 276 1.73 -5.52 -10.59
C THR A 276 0.99 -6.48 -9.65
N THR A 277 1.05 -7.78 -9.96
CA THR A 277 0.57 -8.88 -9.11
C THR A 277 1.69 -9.42 -8.21
N CYS A 278 1.78 -10.74 -8.00
CA CYS A 278 2.96 -11.41 -7.45
C CYS A 278 4.14 -11.35 -8.42
N TYR A 279 5.38 -11.18 -7.96
CA TYR A 279 6.58 -11.27 -8.82
C TYR A 279 7.86 -11.62 -8.07
N GLY A 280 9.00 -11.70 -8.76
CA GLY A 280 10.32 -12.01 -8.20
C GLY A 280 10.63 -13.51 -8.23
N GLY A 281 11.27 -14.02 -7.18
CA GLY A 281 11.62 -15.44 -7.05
C GLY A 281 12.87 -15.84 -7.83
N GLU A 282 13.82 -14.90 -7.97
CA GLU A 282 15.07 -15.11 -8.69
C GLU A 282 15.83 -16.31 -8.13
N TRP A 283 16.10 -17.30 -9.00
CA TRP A 283 16.74 -18.56 -8.66
C TRP A 283 16.10 -19.34 -7.50
N ALA A 284 14.78 -19.20 -7.31
CA ALA A 284 14.08 -19.86 -6.22
C ALA A 284 14.33 -21.37 -6.18
N ASN A 285 14.61 -21.89 -4.98
CA ASN A 285 14.75 -23.33 -4.77
C ASN A 285 13.42 -24.07 -4.92
N GLY A 286 12.31 -23.37 -4.69
CA GLY A 286 10.97 -23.90 -4.85
C GLY A 286 9.89 -22.93 -4.37
N VAL A 287 8.98 -22.51 -5.24
CA VAL A 287 7.80 -21.72 -4.85
C VAL A 287 6.54 -22.51 -5.18
N ASN A 288 5.72 -22.78 -4.17
CA ASN A 288 4.35 -23.25 -4.36
C ASN A 288 3.40 -22.07 -4.34
N MET A 289 2.57 -21.93 -5.36
CA MET A 289 1.45 -20.99 -5.43
C MET A 289 0.17 -21.78 -5.66
N VAL A 290 -0.56 -22.08 -4.58
CA VAL A 290 -1.65 -23.07 -4.61
C VAL A 290 -2.96 -22.52 -4.03
N ASN A 291 -4.05 -22.67 -4.77
CA ASN A 291 -5.41 -22.34 -4.31
C ASN A 291 -5.56 -20.92 -3.75
N ASN A 292 -4.83 -19.94 -4.31
CA ASN A 292 -5.05 -18.52 -4.00
C ASN A 292 -6.20 -17.97 -4.85
N TYR A 293 -6.93 -16.99 -4.33
CA TYR A 293 -8.04 -16.33 -5.00
C TYR A 293 -7.65 -14.90 -5.40
N TYR A 294 -7.57 -14.64 -6.70
CA TYR A 294 -7.29 -13.33 -7.26
C TYR A 294 -8.58 -12.70 -7.75
N LYS A 295 -8.81 -11.46 -7.32
CA LYS A 295 -9.94 -10.67 -7.76
C LYS A 295 -9.44 -9.31 -8.28
N PRO A 296 -9.39 -9.10 -9.60
CA PRO A 296 -9.19 -7.78 -10.16
C PRO A 296 -10.20 -6.78 -9.58
N GLY A 297 -9.73 -5.58 -9.26
CA GLY A 297 -10.56 -4.50 -8.72
C GLY A 297 -10.45 -3.22 -9.54
N PRO A 298 -11.05 -2.11 -9.07
CA PRO A 298 -11.10 -0.85 -9.80
C PRO A 298 -9.72 -0.29 -10.24
N ASN A 299 -8.66 -0.53 -9.47
CA ASN A 299 -7.30 -0.09 -9.77
C ASN A 299 -6.51 -1.05 -10.67
N THR A 300 -6.92 -2.31 -10.75
CA THR A 300 -6.21 -3.33 -11.51
C THR A 300 -6.14 -2.93 -12.98
N LEU A 301 -4.92 -2.79 -13.49
CA LEU A 301 -4.72 -2.48 -14.90
C LEU A 301 -5.19 -3.66 -15.76
N ALA A 302 -5.86 -3.37 -16.88
CA ALA A 302 -6.44 -4.39 -17.74
C ALA A 302 -5.43 -5.43 -18.26
N ASP A 303 -4.18 -5.03 -18.47
CA ASP A 303 -3.08 -5.90 -18.89
C ASP A 303 -2.46 -6.69 -17.74
N ILE A 304 -2.69 -6.29 -16.48
CA ILE A 304 -2.22 -6.99 -15.29
C ILE A 304 -3.26 -7.97 -14.75
N ALA A 305 -4.55 -7.70 -14.96
CA ALA A 305 -5.68 -8.51 -14.50
C ALA A 305 -5.53 -10.03 -14.71
N PRO A 306 -5.05 -10.56 -15.86
CA PRO A 306 -4.98 -12.01 -16.07
C PRO A 306 -3.81 -12.71 -15.36
N TYR A 307 -2.92 -12.02 -14.67
CA TYR A 307 -1.70 -12.63 -14.13
C TYR A 307 -1.80 -13.06 -12.66
N ILE A 308 -1.41 -14.32 -12.40
CA ILE A 308 -1.16 -14.88 -11.08
C ILE A 308 0.20 -14.39 -10.57
N VAL A 309 1.23 -14.50 -11.42
CA VAL A 309 2.61 -14.20 -11.05
C VAL A 309 3.45 -13.83 -12.26
N THR A 310 4.44 -12.98 -12.01
CA THR A 310 5.48 -12.58 -12.95
C THR A 310 6.86 -13.01 -12.43
N PRO A 311 7.31 -14.27 -12.62
CA PRO A 311 8.59 -14.74 -12.12
C PRO A 311 9.79 -14.07 -12.80
N ASP A 312 10.82 -13.76 -12.02
CA ASP A 312 12.08 -13.22 -12.53
C ASP A 312 13.20 -14.25 -12.52
N ARG A 313 13.99 -14.31 -13.60
CA ARG A 313 15.32 -14.95 -13.67
C ARG A 313 15.41 -16.35 -13.02
N GLY A 314 14.65 -17.33 -13.51
CA GLY A 314 14.82 -18.73 -13.11
C GLY A 314 13.88 -19.20 -12.01
N GLY A 315 14.38 -20.18 -11.23
CA GLY A 315 13.66 -20.79 -10.12
C GLY A 315 12.73 -21.94 -10.53
N SER A 316 12.35 -22.72 -9.52
CA SER A 316 11.42 -23.85 -9.64
C SER A 316 10.07 -23.46 -9.05
N TRP A 317 9.00 -23.62 -9.83
CA TRP A 317 7.67 -23.10 -9.51
C TRP A 317 6.60 -24.17 -9.69
N TYR A 318 5.72 -24.30 -8.72
CA TYR A 318 4.49 -25.05 -8.83
C TYR A 318 3.31 -24.08 -8.67
N VAL A 319 2.50 -23.93 -9.72
CA VAL A 319 1.40 -22.96 -9.77
C VAL A 319 0.14 -23.71 -10.20
N GLN A 320 -0.79 -23.96 -9.28
CA GLN A 320 -1.98 -24.75 -9.56
C GLN A 320 -3.16 -24.42 -8.63
N GLY A 321 -4.39 -24.55 -9.15
CA GLY A 321 -5.62 -24.42 -8.38
C GLY A 321 -5.99 -22.99 -7.97
N ASN A 322 -5.21 -22.00 -8.40
CA ASN A 322 -5.54 -20.59 -8.20
C ASN A 322 -6.71 -20.20 -9.09
N VAL A 323 -7.55 -19.30 -8.59
CA VAL A 323 -8.70 -18.74 -9.30
C VAL A 323 -8.43 -17.27 -9.59
N ILE A 324 -8.75 -16.82 -10.80
CA ILE A 324 -8.81 -15.40 -11.14
C ILE A 324 -10.23 -15.06 -11.58
N GLU A 325 -10.91 -14.20 -10.82
CA GLU A 325 -12.24 -13.71 -11.18
C GLU A 325 -12.19 -12.95 -12.52
N GLY A 326 -13.14 -13.25 -13.43
CA GLY A 326 -13.19 -12.65 -14.76
C GLY A 326 -12.28 -13.31 -15.82
N HIS A 327 -11.41 -14.25 -15.43
CA HIS A 327 -10.44 -14.92 -16.30
C HIS A 327 -10.57 -16.46 -16.21
N PRO A 328 -11.66 -17.05 -16.76
CA PRO A 328 -11.89 -18.50 -16.71
C PRO A 328 -10.82 -19.31 -17.44
N GLU A 329 -10.16 -18.75 -18.44
CA GLU A 329 -9.04 -19.37 -19.16
C GLU A 329 -7.84 -19.60 -18.25
N VAL A 330 -7.47 -18.60 -17.44
CA VAL A 330 -6.38 -18.70 -16.45
C VAL A 330 -6.78 -19.58 -15.27
N THR A 331 -8.04 -19.52 -14.85
CA THR A 331 -8.57 -20.38 -13.80
C THR A 331 -8.56 -21.86 -14.21
N ALA A 332 -8.85 -22.15 -15.48
CA ALA A 332 -8.81 -23.51 -16.02
C ALA A 332 -7.38 -24.04 -16.22
N ASP A 333 -6.46 -23.17 -16.66
CA ASP A 333 -5.03 -23.48 -16.76
C ASP A 333 -4.18 -22.32 -16.23
N ASN A 334 -3.70 -22.47 -14.99
CA ASN A 334 -2.88 -21.45 -14.33
C ASN A 334 -1.58 -21.11 -15.06
N ARG A 335 -1.13 -21.92 -16.03
CA ARG A 335 0.04 -21.60 -16.87
C ARG A 335 -0.16 -20.34 -17.70
N GLU A 336 -1.40 -20.03 -18.10
CA GLU A 336 -1.74 -18.82 -18.86
C GLU A 336 -1.63 -17.55 -18.00
N GLY A 337 -1.69 -17.70 -16.68
CA GLY A 337 -1.52 -16.60 -15.72
C GLY A 337 -0.07 -16.32 -15.32
N ILE A 338 0.91 -16.94 -15.99
CA ILE A 338 2.34 -16.78 -15.69
C ILE A 338 2.98 -15.92 -16.77
N LEU A 339 3.40 -14.72 -16.40
CA LEU A 339 4.17 -13.83 -17.27
C LEU A 339 5.67 -14.00 -16.99
N VAL A 340 6.46 -14.41 -17.98
CA VAL A 340 7.93 -14.53 -17.82
C VAL A 340 8.62 -13.44 -18.63
N PRO A 341 8.95 -12.29 -18.02
CA PRO A 341 9.54 -11.15 -18.75
C PRO A 341 11.02 -11.39 -19.06
N VAL A 342 11.76 -12.04 -18.17
CA VAL A 342 13.22 -12.23 -18.29
C VAL A 342 13.67 -13.59 -17.75
N GLY A 343 14.46 -14.31 -18.54
CA GLY A 343 14.91 -15.66 -18.22
C GLY A 343 13.83 -16.70 -18.49
N GLY A 344 14.11 -17.97 -18.23
CA GLY A 344 13.09 -19.03 -18.23
C GLY A 344 12.90 -19.55 -16.81
N ILE A 345 11.76 -20.17 -16.52
CA ILE A 345 11.48 -20.83 -15.23
C ILE A 345 11.41 -22.35 -15.39
N THR A 346 11.53 -23.09 -14.29
CA THR A 346 11.21 -24.52 -14.25
C THR A 346 9.84 -24.69 -13.63
N LEU A 347 8.83 -25.00 -14.45
CA LEU A 347 7.52 -25.41 -13.95
C LEU A 347 7.57 -26.87 -13.48
N LEU A 348 7.18 -27.09 -12.23
CA LEU A 348 7.09 -28.39 -11.58
C LEU A 348 5.72 -29.02 -11.83
N SER A 349 5.67 -30.34 -11.94
CA SER A 349 4.42 -31.10 -12.07
C SER A 349 3.76 -31.45 -10.74
N GLU A 350 4.50 -31.29 -9.63
CA GLU A 350 4.09 -31.60 -8.25
C GLU A 350 4.60 -30.49 -7.34
N PRO A 351 3.92 -30.20 -6.22
CA PRO A 351 4.37 -29.19 -5.27
C PRO A 351 5.71 -29.57 -4.64
N VAL A 352 6.49 -28.54 -4.31
CA VAL A 352 7.68 -28.68 -3.47
C VAL A 352 7.21 -29.09 -2.08
N SER A 353 7.84 -30.13 -1.51
CA SER A 353 7.51 -30.64 -0.18
C SER A 353 8.08 -29.73 0.91
N PHE A 354 7.26 -29.46 1.92
CA PHE A 354 7.61 -28.75 3.15
C PHE A 354 7.42 -29.71 4.35
N PRO A 355 8.22 -29.58 5.43
CA PRO A 355 8.07 -30.42 6.61
C PRO A 355 6.70 -30.30 7.28
N ASP A 356 6.18 -29.08 7.36
CA ASP A 356 4.93 -28.74 8.02
C ASP A 356 3.93 -28.18 6.99
N GLU A 357 2.91 -28.96 6.66
CA GLU A 357 1.85 -28.58 5.70
C GLU A 357 0.74 -27.76 6.36
N ILE A 358 -0.18 -27.26 5.54
CA ILE A 358 -1.39 -26.57 5.98
C ILE A 358 -2.63 -27.43 5.71
N GLU A 359 -3.72 -27.17 6.41
CA GLU A 359 -5.04 -27.65 6.00
C GLU A 359 -5.46 -26.88 4.74
N GLU A 360 -5.33 -27.54 3.59
CA GLU A 360 -5.58 -26.93 2.30
C GLU A 360 -7.08 -26.81 2.00
N GLN A 361 -7.48 -25.64 1.52
CA GLN A 361 -8.82 -25.35 1.01
C GLN A 361 -8.80 -25.15 -0.51
N SER A 362 -9.97 -25.19 -1.17
CA SER A 362 -10.07 -24.63 -2.52
C SER A 362 -9.91 -23.10 -2.47
N ALA A 363 -9.60 -22.46 -3.59
CA ALA A 363 -9.45 -21.01 -3.64
C ALA A 363 -10.75 -20.27 -3.23
N GLU A 364 -11.91 -20.79 -3.61
CA GLU A 364 -13.22 -20.20 -3.25
C GLU A 364 -13.57 -20.42 -1.77
N ALA A 365 -13.24 -21.58 -1.20
CA ALA A 365 -13.41 -21.81 0.23
C ALA A 365 -12.48 -20.91 1.04
N ALA A 366 -11.23 -20.76 0.58
CA ALA A 366 -10.27 -19.83 1.16
C ALA A 366 -10.76 -18.38 1.07
N TYR A 367 -11.37 -17.98 -0.04
CA TYR A 367 -11.96 -16.64 -0.18
C TYR A 367 -12.95 -16.33 0.95
N GLU A 368 -13.92 -17.22 1.21
CA GLU A 368 -14.89 -16.99 2.28
C GLU A 368 -14.25 -17.06 3.68
N ALA A 369 -13.33 -17.99 3.91
CA ALA A 369 -12.65 -18.14 5.18
C ALA A 369 -11.80 -16.91 5.51
N VAL A 370 -11.00 -16.42 4.55
CA VAL A 370 -10.13 -15.25 4.71
C VAL A 370 -10.95 -13.99 4.99
N LEU A 371 -12.03 -13.75 4.24
CA LEU A 371 -12.88 -12.58 4.47
C LEU A 371 -13.63 -12.63 5.80
N ALA A 372 -13.87 -13.82 6.36
CA ALA A 372 -14.42 -13.96 7.69
C ALA A 372 -13.36 -13.73 8.79
N GLY A 373 -12.18 -14.35 8.63
CA GLY A 373 -11.22 -14.54 9.72
C GLY A 373 -9.98 -13.63 9.73
N ALA A 374 -9.51 -13.13 8.57
CA ALA A 374 -8.20 -12.49 8.51
C ALA A 374 -8.14 -11.11 9.21
N GLY A 375 -6.97 -10.77 9.74
CA GLY A 375 -6.67 -9.53 10.46
C GLY A 375 -6.89 -9.65 11.97
N ALA A 376 -6.71 -8.53 12.68
CA ALA A 376 -6.95 -8.45 14.11
C ALA A 376 -8.45 -8.46 14.40
N VAL A 377 -9.04 -9.66 14.44
CA VAL A 377 -10.47 -9.88 14.72
C VAL A 377 -10.80 -9.99 16.21
N LEU A 378 -9.79 -10.04 17.07
CA LEU A 378 -9.94 -10.03 18.53
C LEU A 378 -9.35 -8.75 19.13
N PRO A 379 -10.00 -8.17 20.15
CA PRO A 379 -11.32 -8.54 20.70
C PRO A 379 -12.50 -8.31 19.75
N ARG A 380 -12.29 -7.52 18.68
CA ARG A 380 -13.21 -7.34 17.54
C ARG A 380 -12.43 -6.79 16.36
N ARG A 381 -12.96 -6.93 15.14
CA ARG A 381 -12.42 -6.30 13.92
C ARG A 381 -12.66 -4.79 13.96
N ASP A 382 -11.65 -3.99 13.65
CA ASP A 382 -11.79 -2.52 13.62
C ASP A 382 -12.54 -2.04 12.38
N ALA A 383 -12.89 -0.74 12.35
CA ALA A 383 -13.66 -0.16 11.26
C ALA A 383 -12.89 -0.08 9.92
N ILE A 384 -11.55 -0.09 9.96
CA ILE A 384 -10.69 -0.06 8.78
C ILE A 384 -10.67 -1.44 8.12
N ASP A 385 -10.37 -2.49 8.89
CA ASP A 385 -10.36 -3.86 8.39
C ASP A 385 -11.77 -4.31 7.95
N ALA A 386 -12.82 -3.84 8.63
CA ALA A 386 -14.20 -4.08 8.20
C ALA A 386 -14.51 -3.44 6.84
N ARG A 387 -14.02 -2.22 6.59
CA ARG A 387 -14.12 -1.56 5.28
C ARG A 387 -13.43 -2.38 4.20
N LEU A 388 -12.21 -2.84 4.46
CA LEU A 388 -11.42 -3.60 3.48
C LEU A 388 -12.11 -4.91 3.09
N VAL A 389 -12.68 -5.63 4.06
CA VAL A 389 -13.49 -6.83 3.78
C VAL A 389 -14.74 -6.48 2.98
N ALA A 390 -15.44 -5.39 3.32
CA ALA A 390 -16.62 -4.94 2.59
C ALA A 390 -16.28 -4.56 1.13
N ASP A 391 -15.17 -3.87 0.91
CA ASP A 391 -14.64 -3.52 -0.41
C ASP A 391 -14.38 -4.76 -1.27
N VAL A 392 -13.72 -5.78 -0.70
CA VAL A 392 -13.45 -7.04 -1.42
C VAL A 392 -14.75 -7.75 -1.81
N ARG A 393 -15.75 -7.77 -0.92
CA ARG A 393 -17.06 -8.38 -1.22
C ARG A 393 -17.79 -7.61 -2.31
N ALA A 394 -17.81 -6.28 -2.23
CA ALA A 394 -18.52 -5.41 -3.16
C ALA A 394 -17.79 -5.22 -4.50
N GLY A 395 -16.49 -5.52 -4.58
CA GLY A 395 -15.68 -5.16 -5.75
C GLY A 395 -15.43 -3.66 -5.86
N THR A 396 -15.37 -2.96 -4.73
CA THR A 396 -15.20 -1.50 -4.62
C THR A 396 -13.89 -1.12 -3.92
N GLY A 397 -13.70 0.18 -3.68
CA GLY A 397 -12.50 0.71 -3.03
C GLY A 397 -11.43 1.11 -4.04
N ARG A 398 -10.34 1.67 -3.52
CA ARG A 398 -9.22 2.14 -4.35
C ARG A 398 -7.88 2.10 -3.63
N MET A 399 -6.80 2.12 -4.41
CA MET A 399 -5.50 2.57 -3.92
C MET A 399 -5.59 4.04 -3.50
N ILE A 400 -4.91 4.37 -2.40
CA ILE A 400 -4.92 5.69 -1.75
C ILE A 400 -3.51 6.26 -1.70
N ASN A 401 -3.38 7.58 -1.66
CA ASN A 401 -2.09 8.27 -1.49
C ASN A 401 -1.82 8.66 -0.03
N SER A 402 -2.88 8.71 0.79
CA SER A 402 -2.82 8.99 2.22
C SER A 402 -3.91 8.24 2.96
N GLN A 403 -3.66 7.82 4.20
CA GLN A 403 -4.69 7.27 5.10
C GLN A 403 -5.89 8.23 5.28
N ARG A 404 -5.69 9.53 5.05
CA ARG A 404 -6.75 10.54 5.12
C ARG A 404 -7.84 10.31 4.08
N GLU A 405 -7.53 9.69 2.94
CA GLU A 405 -8.53 9.41 1.89
C GLU A 405 -9.62 8.43 2.32
N VAL A 406 -9.43 7.76 3.46
CA VAL A 406 -10.31 6.70 3.99
C VAL A 406 -10.70 6.94 5.45
N GLY A 407 -10.66 8.19 5.92
CA GLY A 407 -11.09 8.56 7.27
C GLY A 407 -9.98 8.56 8.32
N GLY A 408 -8.74 8.21 7.94
CA GLY A 408 -7.58 8.21 8.84
C GLY A 408 -7.64 7.15 9.95
N ILE A 409 -6.89 7.41 11.02
CA ILE A 409 -6.77 6.51 12.18
C ILE A 409 -8.11 6.47 12.94
N VAL A 410 -8.58 5.26 13.24
CA VAL A 410 -9.83 5.06 14.01
C VAL A 410 -9.51 4.87 15.49
N PRO A 411 -10.08 5.69 16.39
CA PRO A 411 -9.93 5.49 17.82
C PRO A 411 -10.51 4.12 18.25
N LEU A 412 -9.74 3.35 19.01
CA LEU A 412 -10.20 2.11 19.62
C LEU A 412 -10.83 2.39 20.98
N ALA A 413 -12.11 2.06 21.14
CA ALA A 413 -12.85 2.34 22.36
C ALA A 413 -12.26 1.59 23.57
N PRO A 414 -11.93 2.29 24.67
CA PRO A 414 -11.34 1.64 25.84
C PRO A 414 -12.38 0.93 26.70
N THR A 415 -11.98 -0.19 27.31
CA THR A 415 -12.70 -0.77 28.45
C THR A 415 -11.72 -1.15 29.55
N GLU A 416 -12.23 -1.37 30.76
CA GLU A 416 -11.42 -1.86 31.87
C GLU A 416 -10.92 -3.29 31.56
N ALA A 417 -9.63 -3.54 31.84
CA ALA A 417 -9.09 -4.89 31.74
C ALA A 417 -9.69 -5.78 32.85
N PRO A 418 -9.96 -7.07 32.56
CA PRO A 418 -10.34 -8.02 33.60
C PRO A 418 -9.31 -8.04 34.72
N ARG A 419 -9.80 -8.11 35.96
CA ARG A 419 -8.96 -8.21 37.14
C ARG A 419 -8.13 -9.50 37.09
N ASP A 420 -6.84 -9.34 37.32
CA ASP A 420 -5.83 -10.37 37.56
C ASP A 420 -5.06 -9.92 38.81
N ARG A 421 -5.09 -10.73 39.87
CA ARG A 421 -4.60 -10.34 41.20
C ARG A 421 -3.13 -10.67 41.43
N ASP A 422 -2.63 -11.71 40.81
CA ASP A 422 -1.25 -12.18 40.95
C ASP A 422 -0.38 -11.88 39.73
N HIS A 423 -0.96 -11.24 38.71
CA HIS A 423 -0.29 -10.68 37.54
C HIS A 423 0.35 -11.77 36.67
N ASP A 424 -0.31 -12.91 36.55
CA ASP A 424 0.12 -14.06 35.76
C ASP A 424 -0.43 -14.06 34.32
N GLY A 425 -1.16 -13.01 33.94
CA GLY A 425 -1.75 -12.87 32.61
C GLY A 425 -3.16 -13.42 32.49
N ILE A 426 -3.68 -14.08 33.53
CA ILE A 426 -4.96 -14.80 33.53
C ILE A 426 -5.96 -14.06 34.43
N PRO A 427 -7.19 -13.77 33.95
CA PRO A 427 -8.20 -13.15 34.79
C PRO A 427 -8.66 -14.06 35.95
N ASP A 428 -8.88 -13.46 37.13
CA ASP A 428 -9.39 -14.13 38.36
C ASP A 428 -10.66 -14.98 38.11
N ALA A 429 -11.46 -14.59 37.12
CA ALA A 429 -12.68 -15.28 36.75
C ALA A 429 -12.39 -16.59 36.00
N TRP A 430 -11.44 -16.56 35.06
CA TRP A 430 -11.05 -17.73 34.28
C TRP A 430 -10.34 -18.75 35.17
N GLU A 431 -9.42 -18.30 36.02
CA GLU A 431 -8.75 -19.16 36.99
C GLU A 431 -9.74 -19.93 37.88
N ARG A 432 -10.77 -19.25 38.39
CA ARG A 432 -11.79 -19.87 39.23
C ARG A 432 -12.59 -20.94 38.49
N GLU A 433 -12.90 -20.70 37.23
CA GLU A 433 -13.62 -21.64 36.38
C GLU A 433 -12.77 -22.89 36.07
N HIS A 434 -11.45 -22.73 36.00
CA HIS A 434 -10.50 -23.79 35.65
C HIS A 434 -9.76 -24.39 36.87
N GLY A 435 -10.12 -23.98 38.08
CA GLY A 435 -9.58 -24.55 39.32
C GLY A 435 -8.18 -24.07 39.71
N LEU A 436 -7.71 -22.97 39.12
CA LEU A 436 -6.45 -22.29 39.46
C LEU A 436 -6.60 -21.37 40.68
N LYS A 437 -5.48 -20.91 41.23
CA LYS A 437 -5.44 -20.09 42.44
C LYS A 437 -5.07 -18.65 42.08
N GLN A 438 -6.06 -17.75 42.21
CA GLN A 438 -6.02 -16.28 42.00
C GLN A 438 -5.02 -15.47 42.86
N GLY A 439 -3.89 -16.04 43.23
CA GLY A 439 -2.92 -15.52 44.18
C GLY A 439 -1.59 -16.29 44.13
N ASP A 440 -1.39 -17.12 43.11
CA ASP A 440 -0.29 -18.05 42.91
C ASP A 440 0.22 -17.97 41.47
N ALA A 441 0.84 -16.85 41.10
CA ALA A 441 1.32 -16.57 39.74
C ALA A 441 2.22 -17.65 39.08
N ALA A 442 2.69 -18.62 39.86
CA ALA A 442 3.43 -19.76 39.34
C ALA A 442 2.54 -20.76 38.57
N ASP A 443 1.23 -20.79 38.82
CA ASP A 443 0.32 -21.71 38.14
C ASP A 443 -0.01 -21.25 36.70
N GLY A 444 -0.01 -19.96 36.39
CA GLY A 444 -0.11 -19.45 35.02
C GLY A 444 0.98 -20.01 34.08
N ALA A 445 2.21 -20.14 34.58
CA ALA A 445 3.34 -20.72 33.83
C ALA A 445 3.39 -22.26 33.86
N ALA A 446 2.54 -22.92 34.66
CA ALA A 446 2.53 -24.37 34.75
C ALA A 446 2.06 -24.99 33.43
N ILE A 447 2.81 -26.00 32.96
CA ILE A 447 2.49 -26.72 31.73
C ILE A 447 1.48 -27.82 32.04
N ASP A 448 0.35 -27.80 31.33
CA ASP A 448 -0.61 -28.88 31.30
C ASP A 448 0.03 -30.10 30.60
N PRO A 449 0.18 -31.24 31.30
CA PRO A 449 0.80 -32.43 30.72
C PRO A 449 -0.04 -33.11 29.62
N GLU A 450 -1.33 -32.82 29.51
CA GLU A 450 -2.21 -33.39 28.48
C GLU A 450 -2.07 -32.63 27.15
N THR A 451 -1.98 -31.31 27.22
CA THR A 451 -1.96 -30.44 26.04
C THR A 451 -0.59 -29.91 25.67
N GLY A 452 0.34 -29.84 26.63
CA GLY A 452 1.68 -29.29 26.46
C GLY A 452 1.74 -27.75 26.48
N TYR A 453 0.61 -27.08 26.69
CA TYR A 453 0.52 -25.63 26.82
C TYR A 453 0.58 -25.20 28.28
N SER A 454 1.07 -23.98 28.54
CA SER A 454 0.90 -23.32 29.84
C SER A 454 -0.55 -22.95 30.10
N ASN A 455 -0.95 -22.82 31.36
CA ASN A 455 -2.28 -22.32 31.72
C ASN A 455 -2.57 -20.94 31.09
N LEU A 456 -1.57 -20.07 31.00
CA LEU A 456 -1.69 -18.81 30.29
C LEU A 456 -2.03 -19.01 28.81
N GLU A 457 -1.36 -19.92 28.11
CA GLU A 457 -1.68 -20.22 26.70
C GLU A 457 -3.08 -20.82 26.55
N LEU A 458 -3.52 -21.67 27.48
CA LEU A 458 -4.90 -22.18 27.48
C LEU A 458 -5.91 -21.04 27.61
N TYR A 459 -5.66 -20.07 28.48
CA TYR A 459 -6.46 -18.85 28.56
C TYR A 459 -6.42 -18.06 27.25
N LEU A 460 -5.23 -17.77 26.70
CA LEU A 460 -5.06 -17.02 25.46
C LEU A 460 -5.82 -17.64 24.27
N ASN A 461 -5.88 -18.97 24.22
CA ASN A 461 -6.57 -19.72 23.16
C ASN A 461 -8.09 -19.84 23.39
N SER A 462 -8.58 -19.49 24.58
CA SER A 462 -10.02 -19.46 24.91
C SER A 462 -10.69 -18.12 24.62
N ILE A 463 -9.91 -17.06 24.37
CA ILE A 463 -10.44 -15.71 24.14
C ILE A 463 -11.21 -15.68 22.82
N GLY A 464 -12.48 -15.26 22.90
CA GLY A 464 -13.37 -15.08 21.75
C GLY A 464 -13.68 -13.61 21.45
N PRO A 465 -14.38 -13.34 20.32
CA PRO A 465 -14.74 -11.98 19.93
C PRO A 465 -15.80 -11.38 20.86
N THR A 466 -15.87 -10.06 20.88
CA THR A 466 -16.81 -9.26 21.67
C THR A 466 -17.67 -8.38 20.75
N GLY A 467 -18.92 -8.14 21.15
CA GLY A 467 -19.87 -7.35 20.36
C GLY A 467 -20.54 -8.15 19.23
N ALA A 468 -21.37 -7.47 18.44
CA ALA A 468 -21.99 -8.01 17.25
C ALA A 468 -20.99 -7.99 16.06
N PRO A 469 -21.26 -8.74 14.98
CA PRO A 469 -20.53 -8.58 13.72
C PRO A 469 -20.59 -7.13 13.23
N ASN A 470 -19.55 -6.68 12.52
CA ASN A 470 -19.46 -5.30 12.05
C ASN A 470 -20.68 -4.88 11.21
N PRO A 471 -21.20 -3.64 11.38
CA PRO A 471 -22.32 -3.14 10.59
C PRO A 471 -21.93 -2.94 9.11
N GLU A 472 -22.92 -2.85 8.23
CA GLU A 472 -22.72 -2.40 6.85
C GLU A 472 -22.93 -0.89 6.77
N VAL A 473 -22.11 -0.18 5.98
CA VAL A 473 -22.27 1.25 5.72
C VAL A 473 -21.77 1.64 4.33
N SER A 474 -22.51 2.53 3.66
CA SER A 474 -22.08 3.14 2.40
C SER A 474 -22.62 4.57 2.28
N LEU A 475 -21.86 5.44 1.63
CA LEU A 475 -22.37 6.74 1.20
C LEU A 475 -23.29 6.57 -0.01
N THR A 476 -24.38 7.32 -0.02
CA THR A 476 -25.39 7.33 -1.10
C THR A 476 -25.44 8.67 -1.83
N SER A 477 -24.93 9.72 -1.20
CA SER A 477 -24.71 11.03 -1.80
C SER A 477 -23.56 11.71 -1.04
N PRO A 478 -22.68 12.47 -1.73
CA PRO A 478 -22.58 12.62 -3.18
C PRO A 478 -22.22 11.31 -3.90
N ALA A 479 -22.42 11.27 -5.22
CA ALA A 479 -21.94 10.17 -6.05
C ALA A 479 -20.40 10.17 -6.11
N TYR A 480 -19.82 9.01 -6.43
CA TYR A 480 -18.39 8.87 -6.70
C TYR A 480 -17.94 9.83 -7.82
N ASP A 481 -16.84 10.56 -7.59
CA ASP A 481 -16.29 11.62 -8.44
C ASP A 481 -17.28 12.77 -8.76
N ALA A 482 -18.25 13.03 -7.87
CA ALA A 482 -19.19 14.14 -8.08
C ALA A 482 -18.47 15.49 -8.16
N VAL A 483 -18.74 16.24 -9.24
CA VAL A 483 -18.23 17.59 -9.46
C VAL A 483 -19.26 18.62 -9.01
N ARG A 484 -18.84 19.62 -8.23
CA ARG A 484 -19.66 20.80 -7.89
C ARG A 484 -18.86 22.07 -8.16
N THR A 485 -19.51 23.08 -8.71
CA THR A 485 -18.89 24.39 -8.99
C THR A 485 -19.48 25.49 -8.11
N SER A 486 -18.68 26.51 -7.82
CA SER A 486 -19.08 27.72 -7.07
C SER A 486 -18.25 28.92 -7.52
N GLU A 487 -18.84 30.10 -7.60
CA GLU A 487 -18.09 31.33 -7.90
C GLU A 487 -17.22 31.79 -6.72
N SER A 488 -17.68 31.53 -5.49
CA SER A 488 -17.01 31.97 -4.26
C SER A 488 -15.89 31.04 -3.80
N GLY A 489 -15.77 29.84 -4.38
CA GLY A 489 -14.86 28.79 -3.92
C GLY A 489 -15.31 28.11 -2.61
N SER A 490 -16.54 28.37 -2.16
CA SER A 490 -17.18 27.78 -0.99
C SER A 490 -18.41 26.99 -1.41
N HIS A 491 -18.58 25.79 -0.84
CA HIS A 491 -19.63 24.85 -1.23
C HIS A 491 -20.38 24.29 -0.01
N ASP A 492 -21.69 24.16 -0.13
CA ASP A 492 -22.50 23.37 0.81
C ASP A 492 -22.75 21.98 0.22
N VAL A 493 -22.31 20.95 0.94
CA VAL A 493 -22.37 19.56 0.48
C VAL A 493 -23.24 18.73 1.41
N GLU A 494 -24.42 18.35 0.93
CA GLU A 494 -25.25 17.33 1.60
C GLU A 494 -24.64 15.95 1.37
N ILE A 495 -24.49 15.21 2.47
CA ILE A 495 -23.88 13.89 2.50
C ILE A 495 -24.86 12.95 3.19
N THR A 496 -25.18 11.83 2.55
CA THR A 496 -26.15 10.85 3.05
C THR A 496 -25.54 9.46 3.06
N ALA A 497 -25.87 8.65 4.07
CA ALA A 497 -25.40 7.28 4.20
C ALA A 497 -26.56 6.29 4.41
N GLN A 498 -26.34 5.06 3.97
CA GLN A 498 -27.10 3.90 4.42
C GLN A 498 -26.23 3.10 5.40
N ALA A 499 -26.83 2.68 6.51
CA ALA A 499 -26.16 1.86 7.51
C ALA A 499 -27.12 0.84 8.11
N THR A 500 -26.64 -0.40 8.26
CA THR A 500 -27.41 -1.53 8.78
C THR A 500 -26.58 -2.30 9.80
N ALA A 501 -27.13 -2.51 11.00
CA ALA A 501 -26.50 -3.33 12.02
C ALA A 501 -26.74 -4.82 11.76
N GLN A 502 -25.85 -5.68 12.26
CA GLN A 502 -25.96 -7.13 12.13
C GLN A 502 -26.49 -7.77 13.43
N GLY A 503 -27.14 -8.94 13.30
CA GLY A 503 -27.72 -9.66 14.43
C GLY A 503 -28.82 -8.85 15.14
N ASP A 504 -28.80 -8.86 16.48
CA ASP A 504 -29.77 -8.13 17.31
C ASP A 504 -29.31 -6.70 17.66
N ALA A 505 -28.19 -6.23 17.11
CA ALA A 505 -27.69 -4.88 17.33
C ALA A 505 -28.48 -3.83 16.54
N ALA A 506 -28.39 -2.56 16.97
CA ALA A 506 -28.92 -1.42 16.23
C ALA A 506 -27.80 -0.42 15.93
N ILE A 507 -27.92 0.36 14.85
CA ILE A 507 -26.97 1.46 14.60
C ILE A 507 -27.15 2.51 15.69
N ALA A 508 -26.06 2.82 16.40
CA ALA A 508 -26.03 3.83 17.45
C ALA A 508 -25.73 5.23 16.88
N VAL A 509 -24.77 5.31 15.95
CA VAL A 509 -24.37 6.56 15.30
C VAL A 509 -23.75 6.30 13.94
N VAL A 510 -23.95 7.23 13.00
CA VAL A 510 -23.20 7.35 11.76
C VAL A 510 -22.47 8.68 11.76
N GLU A 511 -21.15 8.65 11.83
CA GLU A 511 -20.27 9.81 11.76
C GLU A 511 -19.80 10.03 10.32
N PHE A 512 -19.65 11.28 9.88
CA PHE A 512 -19.24 11.63 8.53
C PHE A 512 -17.92 12.40 8.57
N TYR A 513 -17.05 12.14 7.59
CA TYR A 513 -15.70 12.69 7.52
C TYR A 513 -15.40 13.26 6.13
N ALA A 514 -14.59 14.33 6.11
CA ALA A 514 -13.89 14.81 4.93
C ALA A 514 -12.38 14.70 5.21
N GLY A 515 -11.68 13.83 4.48
CA GLY A 515 -10.36 13.39 4.88
C GLY A 515 -10.44 12.62 6.21
N ASP A 516 -9.60 13.01 7.16
CA ASP A 516 -9.63 12.55 8.56
C ASP A 516 -10.37 13.49 9.53
N GLU A 517 -11.00 14.56 9.03
CA GLU A 517 -11.76 15.51 9.83
C GLU A 517 -13.23 15.11 9.93
N LYS A 518 -13.77 14.99 11.15
CA LYS A 518 -15.19 14.76 11.38
C LYS A 518 -15.99 16.02 11.09
N ILE A 519 -16.89 15.94 10.11
CA ILE A 519 -17.74 17.05 9.67
C ILE A 519 -19.15 17.02 10.30
N GLY A 520 -19.58 15.87 10.81
CA GLY A 520 -20.88 15.73 11.47
C GLY A 520 -21.22 14.29 11.86
N GLU A 521 -22.40 14.11 12.44
CA GLU A 521 -22.94 12.79 12.80
C GLU A 521 -24.47 12.78 12.74
N SER A 522 -25.05 11.59 12.63
CA SER A 522 -26.47 11.34 12.77
C SER A 522 -26.73 10.07 13.57
N THR A 523 -27.71 10.10 14.48
CA THR A 523 -28.08 8.96 15.34
C THR A 523 -29.40 8.29 14.91
N SER A 524 -29.99 8.71 13.79
CA SER A 524 -31.25 8.12 13.28
C SER A 524 -31.37 8.24 11.77
N ALA A 525 -31.92 7.21 11.12
CA ALA A 525 -32.21 7.24 9.70
C ALA A 525 -33.31 8.27 9.34
N PRO A 526 -33.25 8.93 8.17
CA PRO A 526 -32.15 8.88 7.20
C PRO A 526 -30.87 9.54 7.76
N TYR A 527 -29.72 8.87 7.62
CA TYR A 527 -28.44 9.38 8.11
C TYR A 527 -27.91 10.41 7.11
N ALA A 528 -27.86 11.67 7.52
CA ALA A 528 -27.45 12.77 6.66
C ALA A 528 -26.80 13.89 7.48
N VAL A 529 -25.87 14.61 6.84
CA VAL A 529 -25.28 15.85 7.32
C VAL A 529 -25.10 16.83 6.16
N THR A 530 -24.90 18.11 6.46
CA THR A 530 -24.46 19.10 5.48
C THR A 530 -23.11 19.66 5.89
N TRP A 531 -22.09 19.43 5.07
CA TRP A 531 -20.81 20.08 5.21
C TRP A 531 -20.91 21.50 4.67
N GLN A 532 -20.95 22.47 5.59
CA GLN A 532 -21.11 23.89 5.28
C GLN A 532 -19.75 24.52 4.96
N GLY A 533 -19.69 25.33 3.91
CA GLY A 533 -18.49 26.09 3.59
C GLY A 533 -17.27 25.24 3.21
N ALA A 534 -17.48 24.07 2.61
CA ALA A 534 -16.43 23.22 2.11
C ALA A 534 -15.56 23.97 1.08
N PRO A 535 -14.22 23.99 1.23
CA PRO A 535 -13.34 24.72 0.32
C PRO A 535 -13.21 24.00 -1.03
N SER A 536 -12.86 24.73 -2.08
CA SER A 536 -12.49 24.10 -3.36
C SER A 536 -11.29 23.15 -3.22
N GLY A 537 -11.30 22.08 -3.99
CA GLY A 537 -10.32 20.99 -3.98
C GLY A 537 -10.98 19.62 -4.19
N THR A 538 -10.15 18.60 -4.33
CA THR A 538 -10.59 17.20 -4.24
C THR A 538 -10.64 16.80 -2.77
N HIS A 539 -11.79 16.31 -2.33
CA HIS A 539 -12.02 15.84 -0.96
C HIS A 539 -12.46 14.39 -0.98
N TYR A 540 -12.13 13.66 0.07
CA TYR A 540 -12.50 12.25 0.21
C TYR A 540 -13.47 12.10 1.36
N LEU A 541 -14.69 11.68 1.05
CA LEU A 541 -15.78 11.56 2.03
C LEU A 541 -15.91 10.12 2.49
N THR A 542 -16.09 9.92 3.79
CA THR A 542 -16.44 8.62 4.38
C THR A 542 -17.56 8.76 5.41
N ALA A 543 -18.28 7.66 5.65
CA ALA A 543 -19.16 7.49 6.80
C ALA A 543 -18.68 6.33 7.67
N ARG A 544 -18.72 6.50 9.00
CA ARG A 544 -18.44 5.46 9.98
C ARG A 544 -19.69 5.13 10.77
N ALA A 545 -20.21 3.93 10.58
CA ALA A 545 -21.35 3.44 11.35
C ALA A 545 -20.84 2.65 12.56
N THR A 546 -21.32 2.99 13.75
CA THR A 546 -21.06 2.26 14.99
C THR A 546 -22.37 1.71 15.54
N ASP A 547 -22.40 0.43 15.91
CA ASP A 547 -23.58 -0.22 16.46
C ASP A 547 -23.68 -0.09 18.00
N SER A 548 -24.80 -0.55 18.55
CA SER A 548 -25.10 -0.53 19.99
C SER A 548 -24.19 -1.40 20.85
N THR A 549 -23.35 -2.25 20.24
CA THR A 549 -22.35 -3.07 20.92
C THR A 549 -20.94 -2.49 20.81
N GLY A 550 -20.77 -1.38 20.09
CA GLY A 550 -19.50 -0.69 19.87
C GLY A 550 -18.68 -1.20 18.69
N THR A 551 -19.21 -2.12 17.88
CA THR A 551 -18.55 -2.56 16.64
C THR A 551 -18.83 -1.54 15.53
N ALA A 552 -17.84 -1.28 14.67
CA ALA A 552 -17.93 -0.21 13.68
C ALA A 552 -17.37 -0.64 12.31
N THR A 553 -17.84 0.05 11.27
CA THR A 553 -17.33 -0.05 9.90
C THR A 553 -17.21 1.35 9.31
N THR A 554 -16.11 1.63 8.61
CA THR A 554 -15.97 2.82 7.77
C THR A 554 -16.37 2.46 6.33
N SER A 555 -17.08 3.33 5.63
CA SER A 555 -17.41 3.11 4.21
C SER A 555 -16.17 3.24 3.32
N SER A 556 -16.24 2.74 2.10
CA SER A 556 -15.27 3.11 1.05
C SER A 556 -15.19 4.65 0.93
N GLY A 557 -13.99 5.15 0.59
CA GLY A 557 -13.77 6.58 0.33
C GLY A 557 -14.47 7.02 -0.95
N VAL A 558 -15.23 8.11 -0.89
CA VAL A 558 -15.90 8.73 -2.02
C VAL A 558 -15.20 10.05 -2.35
N PRO A 559 -14.36 10.11 -3.39
CA PRO A 559 -13.80 11.36 -3.87
C PRO A 559 -14.90 12.27 -4.44
N VAL A 560 -14.80 13.56 -4.15
CA VAL A 560 -15.64 14.63 -4.71
C VAL A 560 -14.77 15.81 -5.11
N HIS A 561 -15.14 16.50 -6.17
CA HIS A 561 -14.36 17.61 -6.74
C HIS A 561 -15.15 18.91 -6.62
N LEU A 562 -14.69 19.77 -5.73
CA LEU A 562 -15.30 21.07 -5.45
C LEU A 562 -14.48 22.14 -6.17
N ASN A 563 -15.00 22.73 -7.24
CA ASN A 563 -14.24 23.64 -8.07
C ASN A 563 -14.75 25.07 -7.96
N GLN A 564 -13.82 26.01 -7.89
CA GLN A 564 -14.15 27.41 -8.15
C GLN A 564 -14.28 27.61 -9.66
N VAL A 565 -15.29 28.36 -10.10
CA VAL A 565 -15.42 28.80 -11.50
C VAL A 565 -15.67 30.30 -11.51
N THR A 566 -14.85 31.05 -12.23
CA THR A 566 -14.98 32.52 -12.34
C THR A 566 -14.91 32.95 -13.80
N ASP A 567 -15.17 34.23 -14.05
CA ASP A 567 -14.84 34.85 -15.33
C ASP A 567 -13.34 34.70 -15.62
N LEU A 568 -13.00 34.28 -16.84
CA LEU A 568 -11.64 34.06 -17.32
C LEU A 568 -11.13 35.23 -18.18
N GLY A 569 -11.92 36.29 -18.32
CA GLY A 569 -11.62 37.42 -19.19
C GLY A 569 -11.66 37.01 -20.66
N ASP A 570 -10.58 37.27 -21.39
CA ASP A 570 -10.48 36.95 -22.82
C ASP A 570 -10.12 35.47 -23.10
N TRP A 571 -10.09 34.63 -22.07
CA TRP A 571 -9.78 33.20 -22.17
C TRP A 571 -11.04 32.34 -22.17
N THR A 572 -10.99 31.19 -22.85
CA THR A 572 -12.09 30.23 -22.92
C THR A 572 -11.67 28.89 -22.33
N PHE A 573 -12.55 28.24 -21.57
CA PHE A 573 -12.35 26.88 -21.06
C PHE A 573 -13.08 25.84 -21.92
N ALA A 574 -12.45 24.70 -22.17
CA ALA A 574 -13.08 23.51 -22.71
C ALA A 574 -12.41 22.24 -22.19
N ASP A 575 -13.20 21.19 -22.00
CA ASP A 575 -12.68 19.82 -22.00
C ASP A 575 -12.54 19.34 -23.44
N ILE A 576 -11.39 18.78 -23.77
CA ILE A 576 -11.03 18.25 -25.07
C ILE A 576 -11.17 16.74 -25.01
N GLY A 577 -11.82 16.15 -26.02
CA GLY A 577 -12.05 14.72 -26.08
C GLY A 577 -12.98 14.21 -24.98
N GLU A 578 -12.90 12.90 -24.71
CA GLU A 578 -13.71 12.24 -23.68
C GLU A 578 -12.98 12.22 -22.34
N VAL A 579 -13.21 13.25 -21.51
CA VAL A 579 -12.69 13.31 -20.14
C VAL A 579 -13.56 12.47 -19.17
N PRO A 580 -12.97 11.60 -18.33
CA PRO A 580 -13.73 10.81 -17.36
C PRO A 580 -14.48 11.65 -16.30
N ILE A 581 -13.89 12.78 -15.92
CA ILE A 581 -14.41 13.73 -14.94
C ILE A 581 -14.30 15.13 -15.55
N ALA A 582 -15.40 15.88 -15.56
CA ALA A 582 -15.45 17.22 -16.15
C ALA A 582 -14.47 18.19 -15.44
N GLY A 583 -13.75 18.97 -16.23
CA GLY A 583 -12.82 19.98 -15.74
C GLY A 583 -13.51 21.24 -15.24
N ALA A 584 -12.71 22.15 -14.71
CA ALA A 584 -13.15 23.48 -14.30
C ALA A 584 -11.99 24.48 -14.35
N ALA A 585 -12.30 25.77 -14.48
CA ALA A 585 -11.32 26.83 -14.50
C ALA A 585 -11.79 28.06 -13.72
N ALA A 586 -10.86 28.68 -13.00
CA ALA A 586 -11.02 29.99 -12.37
C ALA A 586 -9.80 30.87 -12.62
N LEU A 587 -10.03 32.18 -12.68
CA LEU A 587 -9.02 33.24 -12.71
C LEU A 587 -9.26 34.19 -11.54
N THR A 588 -8.36 34.18 -10.56
CA THR A 588 -8.42 35.07 -9.39
C THR A 588 -7.07 35.74 -9.19
N ASP A 589 -7.07 37.08 -9.11
CA ASP A 589 -5.86 37.89 -8.91
C ASP A 589 -4.70 37.55 -9.86
N GLY A 590 -5.02 37.25 -11.13
CA GLY A 590 -4.03 36.92 -12.16
C GLY A 590 -3.47 35.49 -12.09
N VAL A 591 -4.07 34.62 -11.27
CA VAL A 591 -3.74 33.19 -11.17
C VAL A 591 -4.88 32.36 -11.73
N PHE A 592 -4.57 31.54 -12.74
CA PHE A 592 -5.47 30.49 -13.21
C PHE A 592 -5.39 29.28 -12.30
N THR A 593 -6.53 28.72 -11.92
CA THR A 593 -6.67 27.40 -11.32
C THR A 593 -7.45 26.55 -12.31
N LEU A 594 -6.80 25.54 -12.86
CA LEU A 594 -7.37 24.64 -13.87
C LEU A 594 -7.38 23.23 -13.32
N SER A 595 -8.56 22.63 -13.29
CA SER A 595 -8.78 21.26 -12.85
C SER A 595 -9.25 20.41 -14.01
N GLY A 596 -8.77 19.17 -14.08
CA GLY A 596 -9.06 18.29 -15.20
C GLY A 596 -8.72 16.83 -14.96
N SER A 597 -9.22 15.99 -15.86
CA SER A 597 -8.93 14.55 -15.92
C SER A 597 -8.53 14.13 -17.33
N GLY A 598 -8.35 12.83 -17.55
CA GLY A 598 -7.96 12.28 -18.84
C GLY A 598 -6.45 12.09 -18.97
N LYS A 599 -5.99 11.93 -20.20
CA LYS A 599 -4.57 11.75 -20.53
C LYS A 599 -4.28 12.38 -21.90
N VAL A 600 -3.25 13.21 -21.98
CA VAL A 600 -2.67 13.61 -23.26
C VAL A 600 -1.76 12.45 -23.73
N ARG A 601 -2.33 11.50 -24.49
CA ARG A 601 -1.66 10.32 -25.05
C ARG A 601 -2.22 9.93 -26.42
N GLY A 602 -1.37 9.37 -27.29
CA GLY A 602 -1.80 8.77 -28.55
C GLY A 602 -2.37 9.79 -29.53
N ARG A 603 -3.26 9.36 -30.44
CA ARG A 603 -3.92 10.24 -31.43
C ARG A 603 -5.24 10.86 -30.98
N LYS A 604 -5.79 10.41 -29.85
CA LYS A 604 -7.00 10.95 -29.27
C LYS A 604 -6.67 11.35 -27.85
N ASP A 605 -6.57 12.65 -27.62
CA ASP A 605 -6.28 13.19 -26.31
C ASP A 605 -7.58 13.48 -25.54
N ALA A 606 -7.48 13.41 -24.21
CA ALA A 606 -8.54 13.78 -23.29
C ALA A 606 -7.95 14.63 -22.18
N PHE A 607 -8.34 15.91 -22.06
CA PHE A 607 -7.75 16.84 -21.11
C PHE A 607 -8.57 18.13 -20.97
N SER A 608 -8.23 18.97 -19.98
CA SER A 608 -8.86 20.28 -19.78
C SER A 608 -7.97 21.43 -20.29
N TYR A 609 -8.56 22.38 -21.02
CA TYR A 609 -7.85 23.42 -21.77
C TYR A 609 -8.43 24.81 -21.54
N VAL A 610 -7.58 25.78 -21.18
CA VAL A 610 -7.92 27.21 -21.13
C VAL A 610 -7.13 27.96 -22.19
N TYR A 611 -7.80 28.60 -23.14
CA TYR A 611 -7.16 29.04 -24.38
C TYR A 611 -7.66 30.37 -24.93
N GLN A 612 -6.89 30.95 -25.85
CA GLN A 612 -7.31 32.01 -26.76
C GLN A 612 -7.10 31.57 -28.21
N PRO A 613 -7.99 31.97 -29.15
CA PRO A 613 -7.68 31.88 -30.57
C PRO A 613 -6.54 32.85 -30.92
N ILE A 614 -5.61 32.40 -31.75
CA ILE A 614 -4.47 33.20 -32.23
C ILE A 614 -4.38 33.11 -33.75
N GLU A 615 -3.83 34.14 -34.38
CA GLU A 615 -3.44 34.15 -35.78
C GLU A 615 -1.91 34.16 -35.86
N ALA A 616 -1.32 33.19 -36.57
CA ALA A 616 0.12 32.99 -36.68
C ALA A 616 0.51 32.72 -38.15
N PRO A 617 0.51 33.74 -39.03
CA PRO A 617 1.00 33.59 -40.40
C PRO A 617 2.52 33.31 -40.43
N ASP A 618 3.05 32.87 -41.57
CA ASP A 618 4.45 32.39 -41.72
C ASP A 618 5.53 33.39 -41.26
N ASP A 619 5.24 34.69 -41.25
CA ASP A 619 6.14 35.77 -40.84
C ASP A 619 5.97 36.24 -39.38
N GLU A 620 4.96 35.74 -38.68
CA GLU A 620 4.67 36.05 -37.27
C GLU A 620 5.46 35.13 -36.32
N VAL A 621 5.78 35.63 -35.13
CA VAL A 621 6.31 34.84 -34.02
C VAL A 621 5.32 34.90 -32.86
N VAL A 622 4.64 33.79 -32.59
CA VAL A 622 3.74 33.72 -31.44
C VAL A 622 4.44 33.03 -30.27
N GLU A 623 4.34 33.62 -29.09
CA GLU A 623 4.93 33.08 -27.86
C GLU A 623 3.87 33.00 -26.76
N ILE A 624 3.65 31.81 -26.21
CA ILE A 624 2.91 31.65 -24.95
C ILE A 624 3.89 31.43 -23.80
N ILE A 625 3.77 32.24 -22.76
CA ILE A 625 4.53 32.11 -21.50
C ILE A 625 3.56 31.90 -20.35
N ALA A 626 3.87 30.95 -19.46
CA ALA A 626 3.17 30.77 -18.19
C ALA A 626 4.15 30.29 -17.11
N ARG A 627 3.85 30.58 -15.83
CA ARG A 627 4.52 29.96 -14.69
C ARG A 627 3.59 28.93 -14.08
N VAL A 628 4.02 27.67 -13.99
CA VAL A 628 3.33 26.63 -13.23
C VAL A 628 3.69 26.82 -11.76
N ASP A 629 2.71 27.22 -10.96
CA ASP A 629 2.88 27.52 -9.54
C ASP A 629 2.80 26.26 -8.66
N SER A 630 1.96 25.29 -9.05
CA SER A 630 1.80 24.02 -8.32
C SER A 630 1.21 22.93 -9.21
N LEU A 631 1.76 21.71 -9.10
CA LEU A 631 1.27 20.48 -9.72
C LEU A 631 1.22 19.37 -8.65
N PRO A 632 0.03 19.03 -8.10
CA PRO A 632 -0.09 17.97 -7.11
C PRO A 632 0.20 16.57 -7.69
N PRO A 633 0.88 15.67 -6.94
CA PRO A 633 1.19 14.31 -7.38
C PRO A 633 0.01 13.36 -7.17
N VAL A 634 -1.13 13.60 -7.82
CA VAL A 634 -2.31 12.73 -7.66
C VAL A 634 -2.12 11.33 -8.25
N TYR A 635 -1.25 11.21 -9.27
CA TYR A 635 -0.81 9.96 -9.89
C TYR A 635 0.53 10.17 -10.63
N GLU A 636 1.16 9.10 -11.10
CA GLU A 636 2.31 9.22 -12.01
C GLU A 636 1.86 9.75 -13.37
N GLU A 637 2.76 10.42 -14.11
CA GLU A 637 2.59 10.99 -15.45
C GLU A 637 1.54 12.12 -15.57
N VAL A 638 1.00 12.62 -14.45
CA VAL A 638 0.09 13.77 -14.48
C VAL A 638 0.84 15.02 -14.92
N LEU A 639 0.17 15.86 -15.72
CA LEU A 639 0.80 16.99 -16.39
C LEU A 639 0.05 18.31 -16.21
N GLY A 640 0.83 19.39 -16.06
CA GLY A 640 0.37 20.77 -16.24
C GLY A 640 1.32 21.55 -17.16
N GLY A 641 0.78 22.29 -18.13
CA GLY A 641 1.63 22.96 -19.11
C GLY A 641 0.94 24.00 -20.00
N VAL A 642 1.63 24.34 -21.10
CA VAL A 642 1.15 25.18 -22.20
C VAL A 642 1.10 24.38 -23.49
N MET A 643 0.13 24.67 -24.36
CA MET A 643 -0.07 24.00 -25.63
C MET A 643 -0.48 25.00 -26.71
N ILE A 644 0.07 24.84 -27.91
CA ILE A 644 -0.45 25.40 -29.16
C ILE A 644 -0.99 24.25 -30.02
N ARG A 645 -2.22 24.40 -30.51
CA ARG A 645 -2.93 23.38 -31.29
C ARG A 645 -3.71 23.98 -32.44
N GLU A 646 -3.89 23.19 -33.50
CA GLU A 646 -4.56 23.64 -34.72
C GLU A 646 -6.07 23.85 -34.54
N ASN A 647 -6.74 22.95 -33.84
CA ASN A 647 -8.17 22.99 -33.62
C ASN A 647 -8.55 22.30 -32.31
N LEU A 648 -9.83 22.30 -31.91
CA LEU A 648 -10.29 21.79 -30.61
C LEU A 648 -10.78 20.33 -30.64
N THR A 649 -10.57 19.57 -31.72
CA THR A 649 -10.91 18.14 -31.77
C THR A 649 -9.81 17.30 -31.11
N GLU A 650 -10.18 16.17 -30.51
CA GLU A 650 -9.28 15.25 -29.79
C GLU A 650 -8.08 14.72 -30.61
N ASP A 651 -8.13 14.86 -31.93
CA ASP A 651 -7.11 14.41 -32.88
C ASP A 651 -6.31 15.56 -33.53
N SER A 652 -6.45 16.78 -33.00
CA SER A 652 -5.73 17.95 -33.50
C SER A 652 -4.21 17.77 -33.41
N PRO A 653 -3.45 18.14 -34.46
CA PRO A 653 -2.02 18.41 -34.31
C PRO A 653 -1.78 19.44 -33.21
N PHE A 654 -0.74 19.22 -32.41
CA PHE A 654 -0.34 20.13 -31.34
C PHE A 654 1.16 20.03 -31.03
N PHE A 655 1.66 21.07 -30.38
CA PHE A 655 2.91 21.03 -29.61
C PHE A 655 2.64 21.48 -28.17
N LEU A 656 3.10 20.68 -27.22
CA LEU A 656 2.90 20.89 -25.78
C LEU A 656 4.24 20.98 -25.09
N LEU A 657 4.35 21.91 -24.16
CA LEU A 657 5.41 21.99 -23.16
C LEU A 657 4.76 21.96 -21.77
N GLY A 658 5.22 21.10 -20.88
CA GLY A 658 4.71 21.05 -19.51
C GLY A 658 5.75 20.58 -18.51
N VAL A 659 5.33 20.57 -17.25
CA VAL A 659 5.94 19.77 -16.19
C VAL A 659 5.03 18.59 -15.88
N ALA A 660 5.63 17.45 -15.54
CA ALA A 660 4.91 16.22 -15.22
C ALA A 660 5.56 15.51 -14.03
N ILE A 661 4.77 14.73 -13.31
CA ILE A 661 5.27 13.84 -12.26
C ILE A 661 5.75 12.55 -12.93
N SER A 662 7.03 12.21 -12.83
CA SER A 662 7.54 10.90 -13.24
C SER A 662 7.63 9.97 -12.03
N ARG A 663 8.10 8.75 -12.26
CA ARG A 663 8.51 7.85 -11.18
C ARG A 663 9.49 8.53 -10.24
N ASP A 664 10.61 9.06 -10.72
CA ASP A 664 11.70 9.49 -9.85
C ASP A 664 11.58 10.96 -9.38
N GLY A 665 10.58 11.71 -9.85
CA GLY A 665 10.32 13.08 -9.42
C GLY A 665 9.70 13.97 -10.50
N LEU A 666 9.80 15.29 -10.34
CA LEU A 666 9.27 16.24 -11.31
C LEU A 666 10.16 16.26 -12.57
N VAL A 667 9.55 16.25 -13.76
CA VAL A 667 10.27 16.36 -15.05
C VAL A 667 9.61 17.39 -15.95
N GLY A 668 10.40 18.00 -16.83
CA GLY A 668 9.91 18.78 -17.96
C GLY A 668 9.59 17.84 -19.13
N VAL A 669 8.49 18.10 -19.83
CA VAL A 669 8.11 17.28 -20.99
C VAL A 669 7.71 18.15 -22.18
N ALA A 670 8.15 17.72 -23.35
CA ALA A 670 7.67 18.21 -24.64
C ALA A 670 6.93 17.07 -25.35
N LYS A 671 5.63 17.25 -25.62
CA LYS A 671 4.81 16.25 -26.33
C LYS A 671 4.37 16.81 -27.67
N ARG A 672 4.30 15.95 -28.69
CA ARG A 672 3.81 16.33 -30.02
C ARG A 672 2.96 15.26 -30.67
N ILE A 673 1.99 15.73 -31.47
CA ILE A 673 1.32 14.93 -32.50
C ILE A 673 1.52 15.66 -33.82
N ALA A 674 2.23 15.03 -34.76
CA ALA A 674 2.37 15.54 -36.12
C ALA A 674 1.13 15.20 -36.97
N ALA A 675 0.88 15.95 -38.05
CA ALA A 675 -0.24 15.71 -38.97
C ALA A 675 -0.22 14.32 -39.64
N THR A 676 0.93 13.62 -39.62
CA THR A 676 1.09 12.25 -40.14
C THR A 676 1.87 11.40 -39.14
N GLY A 677 1.31 10.26 -38.71
CA GLY A 677 1.91 9.31 -37.77
C GLY A 677 0.86 8.65 -36.86
N ASP A 678 1.20 7.50 -36.27
CA ASP A 678 0.29 6.77 -35.37
C ASP A 678 0.59 7.02 -33.87
N GLU A 679 1.76 7.59 -33.56
CA GLU A 679 2.27 7.70 -32.19
C GLU A 679 2.66 9.14 -31.84
N MET A 680 2.34 9.53 -30.61
CA MET A 680 2.80 10.77 -30.00
C MET A 680 4.29 10.66 -29.72
N SER A 681 5.07 11.66 -30.10
CA SER A 681 6.47 11.75 -29.68
C SER A 681 6.56 12.56 -28.38
N VAL A 682 7.29 11.99 -27.41
CA VAL A 682 7.51 12.57 -26.09
C VAL A 682 9.01 12.75 -25.90
N GLY A 683 9.44 13.97 -25.59
CA GLY A 683 10.78 14.30 -25.11
C GLY A 683 10.70 14.66 -23.63
N VAL A 684 11.55 14.05 -22.81
CA VAL A 684 11.65 14.31 -21.37
C VAL A 684 12.93 15.09 -21.08
N TYR A 685 12.88 15.97 -20.08
CA TYR A 685 14.03 16.68 -19.54
C TYR A 685 13.96 16.70 -18.00
N PRO A 686 15.07 16.47 -17.28
CA PRO A 686 16.42 16.14 -17.78
C PRO A 686 16.47 14.89 -18.67
N TYR A 687 17.51 14.80 -19.52
CA TYR A 687 17.62 13.73 -20.51
C TYR A 687 18.17 12.43 -19.93
N GLU A 688 18.90 12.53 -18.82
CA GLU A 688 19.38 11.38 -18.07
C GLU A 688 18.23 10.86 -17.20
N GLU A 689 17.99 9.55 -17.21
CA GLU A 689 16.82 8.93 -16.58
C GLU A 689 16.81 9.06 -15.05
N ASP A 690 17.96 9.34 -14.43
CA ASP A 690 18.15 9.51 -12.98
C ASP A 690 18.17 10.99 -12.53
N GLU A 691 18.05 11.94 -13.45
CA GLU A 691 17.99 13.36 -13.14
C GLU A 691 16.54 13.89 -13.15
N VAL A 692 16.19 14.69 -12.15
CA VAL A 692 14.87 15.31 -12.01
C VAL A 692 14.96 16.81 -11.79
N LEU A 693 13.85 17.50 -12.03
CA LEU A 693 13.69 18.91 -11.67
C LEU A 693 13.56 19.07 -10.15
N ASP A 694 14.01 20.21 -9.64
CA ASP A 694 13.75 20.59 -8.24
C ASP A 694 12.24 20.76 -8.02
N ASP A 695 11.74 20.44 -6.82
CA ASP A 695 10.33 20.71 -6.47
C ASP A 695 10.09 22.21 -6.21
N LYS A 696 9.89 22.98 -7.28
CA LYS A 696 9.64 24.42 -7.26
C LYS A 696 8.82 24.87 -8.48
N PRO A 697 8.28 26.11 -8.48
CA PRO A 697 7.61 26.66 -9.66
C PRO A 697 8.53 26.76 -10.88
N TYR A 698 7.99 26.47 -12.07
CA TYR A 698 8.72 26.57 -13.35
C TYR A 698 8.00 27.48 -14.33
N TRP A 699 8.80 28.26 -15.05
CA TRP A 699 8.36 29.04 -16.21
C TRP A 699 8.44 28.18 -17.46
N LEU A 700 7.41 28.26 -18.28
CA LEU A 700 7.28 27.58 -19.56
C LEU A 700 7.17 28.64 -20.65
N ARG A 701 7.90 28.44 -21.75
CA ARG A 701 7.80 29.24 -22.98
C ARG A 701 7.67 28.31 -24.17
N LEU A 702 6.61 28.50 -24.94
CA LEU A 702 6.40 27.84 -26.22
C LEU A 702 6.37 28.89 -27.31
N THR A 703 7.32 28.82 -28.25
CA THR A 703 7.42 29.76 -29.38
C THR A 703 7.12 29.05 -30.68
N LEU A 704 6.26 29.66 -31.49
CA LEU A 704 5.92 29.27 -32.85
C LEU A 704 6.44 30.33 -33.83
N ARG A 705 7.14 29.91 -34.89
CA ARG A 705 7.53 30.74 -36.02
C ARG A 705 7.37 29.97 -37.33
N GLY A 706 6.40 30.34 -38.16
CA GLY A 706 6.01 29.52 -39.32
C GLY A 706 5.52 28.15 -38.85
N ASP A 707 6.25 27.08 -39.20
CA ASP A 707 5.99 25.72 -38.73
C ASP A 707 6.95 25.26 -37.61
N GLU A 708 7.88 26.13 -37.19
CA GLU A 708 8.89 25.79 -36.19
C GLU A 708 8.39 26.06 -34.77
N PHE A 709 8.37 25.02 -33.95
CA PHE A 709 8.07 25.09 -32.54
C PHE A 709 9.32 24.92 -31.68
N THR A 710 9.45 25.74 -30.65
CA THR A 710 10.51 25.63 -29.63
C THR A 710 9.89 25.63 -28.24
N ALA A 711 10.28 24.65 -27.41
CA ALA A 711 9.84 24.49 -26.03
C ALA A 711 11.00 24.73 -25.07
N GLU A 712 10.84 25.71 -24.18
CA GLU A 712 11.86 26.13 -23.22
C GLU A 712 11.29 26.24 -21.80
N LEU A 713 12.03 25.74 -20.82
CA LEU A 713 11.68 25.88 -19.40
C LEU A 713 12.73 26.71 -18.65
N SER A 714 12.30 27.34 -17.56
CA SER A 714 13.19 28.13 -16.71
C SER A 714 12.77 28.08 -15.24
N PRO A 715 13.71 27.89 -14.31
CA PRO A 715 13.41 27.99 -12.87
C PRO A 715 13.24 29.43 -12.38
N ASP A 716 13.69 30.43 -13.14
CA ASP A 716 13.84 31.82 -12.66
C ASP A 716 13.38 32.91 -13.66
N SER A 717 12.88 32.53 -14.83
CA SER A 717 12.54 33.39 -15.99
C SER A 717 13.71 34.11 -16.66
N LEU A 718 14.94 33.91 -16.20
CA LEU A 718 16.15 34.57 -16.71
C LEU A 718 16.99 33.61 -17.55
N GLN A 719 17.17 32.38 -17.09
CA GLN A 719 17.91 31.33 -17.79
C GLN A 719 16.93 30.31 -18.37
N TRP A 720 16.85 30.23 -19.70
CA TRP A 720 15.95 29.35 -20.41
C TRP A 720 16.70 28.16 -20.98
N THR A 721 16.21 26.97 -20.70
CA THR A 721 16.72 25.71 -21.25
C THR A 721 15.75 25.20 -22.30
N ARG A 722 16.21 25.06 -23.55
CA ARG A 722 15.44 24.42 -24.61
C ARG A 722 15.42 22.92 -24.39
N ILE A 723 14.22 22.35 -24.29
CA ILE A 723 14.03 20.91 -24.09
C ILE A 723 13.29 20.21 -25.22
N GLY A 724 12.63 20.98 -26.08
CA GLY A 724 11.95 20.48 -27.26
C GLY A 724 12.11 21.41 -28.45
N TYR A 725 12.17 20.82 -29.64
CA TYR A 725 12.10 21.51 -30.91
C TYR A 725 11.42 20.58 -31.91
N GLU A 726 10.52 21.10 -32.73
CA GLU A 726 9.91 20.35 -33.82
C GLU A 726 9.48 21.27 -34.96
N ARG A 727 9.26 20.69 -36.15
CA ARG A 727 8.50 21.32 -37.22
C ARG A 727 7.17 20.63 -37.42
N ILE A 728 6.07 21.34 -37.23
CA ILE A 728 4.71 20.80 -37.37
C ILE A 728 3.92 21.76 -38.25
N ALA A 729 3.53 21.28 -39.43
CA ALA A 729 2.67 22.06 -40.32
C ALA A 729 1.25 22.15 -39.72
N MET A 730 0.79 23.37 -39.48
CA MET A 730 -0.58 23.70 -39.06
C MET A 730 -1.08 24.91 -39.86
N GLY A 731 -2.39 25.13 -39.90
CA GLY A 731 -2.99 26.35 -40.45
C GLY A 731 -2.65 27.62 -39.65
N PRO A 732 -2.90 28.82 -40.19
CA PRO A 732 -2.55 30.08 -39.53
C PRO A 732 -3.50 30.46 -38.38
N ASN A 733 -4.67 29.83 -38.26
CA ASN A 733 -5.61 30.07 -37.16
C ASN A 733 -5.46 28.92 -36.15
N LEU A 734 -4.94 29.23 -34.97
CA LEU A 734 -4.58 28.25 -33.95
C LEU A 734 -5.22 28.62 -32.62
N TYR A 735 -4.99 27.77 -31.62
CA TYR A 735 -5.36 28.01 -30.23
C TYR A 735 -4.12 27.85 -29.37
N ALA A 736 -3.87 28.82 -28.48
CA ALA A 736 -2.77 28.79 -27.52
C ALA A 736 -3.33 28.88 -26.09
N GLY A 737 -2.81 28.06 -25.18
CA GLY A 737 -3.47 27.89 -23.89
C GLY A 737 -2.73 27.05 -22.86
N LEU A 738 -3.34 26.97 -21.68
CA LEU A 738 -2.96 26.17 -20.52
C LEU A 738 -3.63 24.80 -20.60
N VAL A 739 -2.90 23.74 -20.29
CA VAL A 739 -3.36 22.35 -20.36
C VAL A 739 -3.12 21.62 -19.03
N VAL A 740 -4.10 20.82 -18.61
CA VAL A 740 -4.01 19.91 -17.46
C VAL A 740 -4.59 18.54 -17.82
N ASP A 741 -3.89 17.48 -17.44
CA ASP A 741 -4.43 16.13 -17.36
C ASP A 741 -4.17 15.49 -15.99
N ALA A 742 -4.71 14.28 -15.78
CA ALA A 742 -4.56 13.54 -14.52
C ALA A 742 -4.12 12.09 -14.72
N ASN A 743 -3.53 11.77 -15.88
CA ASN A 743 -3.20 10.41 -16.31
C ASN A 743 -4.34 9.37 -16.12
N LYS A 744 -5.12 9.16 -17.18
CA LYS A 744 -6.07 8.04 -17.27
C LYS A 744 -5.37 6.75 -17.69
N GLU A 745 -5.17 5.86 -16.73
CA GLU A 745 -4.74 4.48 -16.96
C GLU A 745 -5.87 3.58 -17.50
N ALA A 746 -5.49 2.40 -17.99
CA ALA A 746 -6.41 1.35 -18.44
C ALA A 746 -7.03 0.57 -17.25
N ASN A 747 -7.60 1.29 -16.28
CA ASN A 747 -8.34 0.75 -15.14
C ASN A 747 -9.67 1.49 -14.96
N ALA A 748 -10.44 1.15 -13.92
CA ALA A 748 -11.74 1.77 -13.66
C ALA A 748 -11.64 3.10 -12.88
N ILE A 749 -10.46 3.45 -12.36
CA ILE A 749 -10.26 4.70 -11.59
C ILE A 749 -10.03 5.88 -12.52
N ALA A 750 -10.73 6.99 -12.27
CA ALA A 750 -10.41 8.28 -12.83
C ALA A 750 -9.68 9.12 -11.78
N ASN A 751 -8.61 9.78 -12.20
CA ASN A 751 -7.89 10.75 -11.39
C ASN A 751 -8.37 12.16 -11.76
N TYR A 752 -8.22 13.10 -10.83
CA TYR A 752 -8.55 14.51 -11.03
C TYR A 752 -7.43 15.38 -10.47
N ASN A 753 -6.83 16.19 -11.33
CA ASN A 753 -5.68 17.03 -10.98
C ASN A 753 -6.07 18.50 -11.02
N THR A 754 -5.43 19.34 -10.19
CA THR A 754 -5.67 20.78 -10.13
C THR A 754 -4.35 21.53 -10.15
N VAL A 755 -4.12 22.28 -11.22
CA VAL A 755 -2.86 22.98 -11.47
C VAL A 755 -3.09 24.48 -11.40
N ARG A 756 -2.12 25.20 -10.82
CA ARG A 756 -2.16 26.66 -10.74
C ARG A 756 -1.13 27.28 -11.67
N PHE A 757 -1.54 28.30 -12.41
CA PHE A 757 -0.68 29.03 -13.33
C PHE A 757 -0.75 30.53 -13.06
N SER A 758 0.39 31.20 -13.08
CA SER A 758 0.46 32.66 -13.01
C SER A 758 1.30 33.22 -14.16
N GLN A 759 1.26 34.55 -14.31
CA GLN A 759 2.08 35.27 -15.30
C GLN A 759 1.84 34.82 -16.75
N VAL A 760 0.61 34.37 -17.04
CA VAL A 760 0.18 33.85 -18.33
C VAL A 760 0.03 34.98 -19.34
N ARG A 761 0.67 34.87 -20.50
CA ARG A 761 0.58 35.83 -21.60
C ARG A 761 0.84 35.19 -22.96
N ILE A 762 0.20 35.73 -23.99
CA ILE A 762 0.49 35.45 -25.39
C ILE A 762 1.07 36.73 -26.01
N ASN A 763 2.24 36.61 -26.63
CA ASN A 763 2.93 37.70 -27.33
C ASN A 763 2.93 37.41 -28.84
N HIS A 764 2.84 38.48 -29.62
CA HIS A 764 2.88 38.54 -31.08
C HIS A 764 4.09 39.37 -31.53
#